data_AF-A0A6A4T7Q2-F1
#
_entry.id   AF-A0A6A4T7Q2-F1
#
_cell.length_a   1.000
_cell.length_b   1.000
_cell.length_c   1.000
_cell.angle_alpha   90.00
_cell.angle_beta   90.00
_cell.angle_gamma   90.00
#
_symmetry.space_group_name_H-M   'P 1'
#
loop_
_entity.id
_entity.type
_entity.pdbx_description
1 polymer ?
#
loop_
_entity_poly.entity_id
_entity_poly.type
_entity_poly.pdbx_seq_one_letter_code
_entity_poly.pdbx_strand_id
1 'polypeptide(L)'
;MELLVRYLERRSSASSVMTQDIIKEENLRDDLRYYFMSPCEKYRTRRQKPWKLGVQILKIVMITTQLILFGLNNQLVVSYKEENTMALKNIFLKDFRGVDEDDYSVAVYTQHGVYESLFHVLDQYSQLGRLSTGPITYAEDEDGKLLPLIVCKQHYKRGIVQPSDEAYDMDAQLETVCLSHDPKTANLQRTHNSSFFDLDFYRLVDITITFQLKGINLQTVRSRELPDCYLFHVTITFDNQCHSGKVKIFLDTDAQSSTCRDWKISGTAQKNTHYLLIFDGFVILVCLTSAVLCTRSIVLAVRLLQRFSRFFRENYNRKVCEDDQSEFLNGWYVLVIVSDLLAIIGTILKMEIQAKSLTSYDVCSIFLGTSTLMVWVGVIRYLGYFQKYNVLILTMKAAFPKVLRFCCCAGMIYLGYTFCGWIVLGPYHEKFEGLSRVAECLFSLVNGDDMFTTFAQLKDKNTLVWLFSRAYLYSFISLFIYMVLSLFIALITDAYETIKNYQRDGFPLTDLHKFLRAQKDFPVAEESSQTEDHVRSSVFCCCQRPPPKMAEQNHSCHSDKPMGFFYNNSGAEDKWDKTQLILVQVVGSLFCCFILVSNAMVIAAVITNKRFHYPFYYLLSNLAASDFLAGIAYVYLMFNTGEVSRKLTVKEYFIRQGLLDVSLSASLSNLLVIALERYISVMNFKVHSNLTKRRVTLLIVLVWAVSIFMGAVPSLGWNCICNLSDCSQLAPIFSRSYLTFWSASNLVVFLVMVAIYMRIYTYVKRKTSVLMPHTSGSINRKRTPIKLIKTVMVVLGAFVICWTPGLVVLLLDGLNCKSCNVMKSKRWLLLLAVLNSVMNPCIYSYKDEEMWTTFKNLLRCIGNGTRRQRSTKANARPLSSAQDTGNSQPPSEEMKSEDQGILKT
;
A
#
# COMPACT_ATOMS: atom_id res chain seq x y z
N MET A 1 -68.34 -4.00 51.95
CA MET A 1 -67.24 -3.01 51.99
C MET A 1 -65.87 -3.68 51.80
N GLU A 2 -65.56 -4.78 52.49
CA GLU A 2 -64.29 -5.53 52.32
C GLU A 2 -64.01 -6.08 50.91
N LEU A 3 -65.03 -6.52 50.16
CA LEU A 3 -64.87 -6.97 48.76
C LEU A 3 -64.45 -5.84 47.81
N LEU A 4 -64.89 -4.60 48.09
CA LEU A 4 -64.56 -3.42 47.28
C LEU A 4 -63.13 -2.93 47.59
N VAL A 5 -62.70 -3.05 48.86
CA VAL A 5 -61.33 -2.76 49.29
C VAL A 5 -60.34 -3.77 48.67
N ARG A 6 -60.65 -5.07 48.71
CA ARG A 6 -59.82 -6.09 48.02
C ARG A 6 -59.79 -5.91 46.51
N TYR A 7 -60.89 -5.48 45.88
CA TYR A 7 -60.92 -5.21 44.44
C TYR A 7 -60.07 -3.97 44.08
N LEU A 8 -60.10 -2.92 44.91
CA LEU A 8 -59.29 -1.71 44.72
C LEU A 8 -57.80 -1.95 45.03
N GLU A 9 -57.45 -2.75 46.04
CA GLU A 9 -56.05 -3.18 46.29
C GLU A 9 -55.51 -4.11 45.20
N ARG A 10 -56.35 -5.00 44.66
CA ARG A 10 -55.95 -5.86 43.53
C ARG A 10 -55.77 -5.06 42.24
N ARG A 11 -56.55 -4.00 42.05
CA ARG A 11 -56.41 -3.08 40.90
C ARG A 11 -55.24 -2.11 41.06
N SER A 12 -54.94 -1.67 42.29
CA SER A 12 -53.76 -0.83 42.56
C SER A 12 -52.46 -1.63 42.49
N SER A 13 -52.42 -2.88 42.99
CA SER A 13 -51.28 -3.79 42.83
C SER A 13 -51.10 -4.26 41.39
N ALA A 14 -52.18 -4.57 40.66
CA ALA A 14 -52.10 -4.87 39.22
C ALA A 14 -51.62 -3.66 38.41
N SER A 15 -52.06 -2.44 38.76
CA SER A 15 -51.58 -1.20 38.15
C SER A 15 -50.11 -0.92 38.48
N SER A 16 -49.66 -1.16 39.71
CA SER A 16 -48.25 -0.96 40.10
C SER A 16 -47.33 -1.99 39.45
N VAL A 17 -47.78 -3.24 39.32
CA VAL A 17 -47.06 -4.33 38.62
C VAL A 17 -46.98 -4.05 37.11
N MET A 18 -48.10 -3.68 36.46
CA MET A 18 -48.10 -3.25 35.05
C MET A 18 -47.13 -2.08 34.81
N THR A 19 -47.11 -1.10 35.71
CA THR A 19 -46.21 0.06 35.58
C THR A 19 -44.75 -0.34 35.76
N GLN A 20 -44.44 -1.26 36.69
CA GLN A 20 -43.08 -1.78 36.89
C GLN A 20 -42.58 -2.60 35.70
N ASP A 21 -43.42 -3.40 35.07
CA ASP A 21 -43.00 -4.24 33.94
C ASP A 21 -42.82 -3.43 32.65
N ILE A 22 -43.62 -2.39 32.43
CA ILE A 22 -43.41 -1.41 31.35
C ILE A 22 -42.08 -0.67 31.55
N ILE A 23 -41.76 -0.23 32.78
CA ILE A 23 -40.50 0.44 33.09
C ILE A 23 -39.30 -0.51 32.89
N LYS A 24 -39.42 -1.79 33.25
CA LYS A 24 -38.37 -2.79 33.00
C LYS A 24 -38.14 -3.03 31.51
N GLU A 25 -39.21 -3.08 30.70
CA GLU A 25 -39.15 -3.23 29.25
C GLU A 25 -38.44 -2.04 28.58
N GLU A 26 -38.83 -0.80 28.93
CA GLU A 26 -38.21 0.40 28.38
C GLU A 26 -36.73 0.52 28.76
N ASN A 27 -36.39 0.23 30.02
CA ASN A 27 -34.99 0.21 30.46
C ASN A 27 -34.16 -0.82 29.70
N LEU A 28 -34.69 -2.02 29.47
CA LEU A 28 -34.01 -3.05 28.68
C LEU A 28 -33.85 -2.62 27.22
N ARG A 29 -34.89 -2.02 26.63
CA ARG A 29 -34.86 -1.49 25.26
C ARG A 29 -33.81 -0.41 25.09
N ASP A 30 -33.70 0.51 26.05
CA ASP A 30 -32.70 1.58 26.03
C ASP A 30 -31.26 1.05 26.21
N ASP A 31 -31.06 0.08 27.11
CA ASP A 31 -29.78 -0.61 27.27
C ASP A 31 -29.35 -1.30 25.96
N LEU A 32 -30.28 -1.96 25.26
CA LEU A 32 -30.04 -2.64 23.98
C LEU A 32 -29.79 -1.64 22.84
N ARG A 33 -30.60 -0.58 22.71
CA ARG A 33 -30.37 0.49 21.73
C ARG A 33 -28.99 1.10 21.92
N TYR A 34 -28.63 1.41 23.16
CA TYR A 34 -27.31 1.92 23.48
C TYR A 34 -26.22 0.91 23.13
N TYR A 35 -26.39 -0.39 23.35
CA TYR A 35 -25.38 -1.39 22.99
C TYR A 35 -25.08 -1.40 21.48
N PHE A 36 -26.11 -1.44 20.62
CA PHE A 36 -25.98 -1.55 19.16
C PHE A 36 -25.64 -0.24 18.42
N MET A 37 -25.74 0.91 19.09
CA MET A 37 -25.33 2.20 18.51
C MET A 37 -23.84 2.26 18.15
N SER A 38 -23.53 3.02 17.10
CA SER A 38 -22.14 3.27 16.68
C SER A 38 -21.38 4.09 17.74
N PRO A 39 -20.04 4.00 17.83
CA PRO A 39 -19.25 4.79 18.78
C PRO A 39 -19.44 6.31 18.62
N CYS A 40 -19.66 6.78 17.38
CA CYS A 40 -19.92 8.18 17.07
C CYS A 40 -21.32 8.61 17.55
N GLU A 41 -22.34 7.75 17.41
CA GLU A 41 -23.67 7.98 17.96
C GLU A 41 -23.65 8.00 19.50
N LYS A 42 -22.92 7.07 20.13
CA LYS A 42 -22.72 7.03 21.60
C LYS A 42 -22.11 8.33 22.13
N TYR A 43 -21.14 8.89 21.40
CA TYR A 43 -20.56 10.19 21.74
C TYR A 43 -21.56 11.33 21.54
N ARG A 44 -22.34 11.34 20.45
CA ARG A 44 -23.33 12.38 20.18
C ARG A 44 -24.47 12.39 21.23
N THR A 45 -24.88 11.21 21.72
CA THR A 45 -25.98 11.08 22.70
C THR A 45 -25.55 11.33 24.15
N ARG A 46 -24.41 10.78 24.60
CA ARG A 46 -23.99 10.85 26.01
C ARG A 46 -22.70 11.65 26.27
N ARG A 47 -22.11 12.29 25.25
CA ARG A 47 -20.81 13.00 25.31
C ARG A 47 -19.63 12.20 25.90
N GLN A 48 -19.75 10.88 25.94
CA GLN A 48 -18.72 9.99 26.48
C GLN A 48 -17.60 9.78 25.46
N LYS A 49 -16.38 10.21 25.77
CA LYS A 49 -15.22 10.10 24.87
C LYS A 49 -14.97 8.64 24.45
N PRO A 50 -14.77 8.34 23.14
CA PRO A 50 -14.62 6.97 22.63
C PRO A 50 -13.21 6.41 22.85
N TRP A 51 -12.76 6.28 24.10
CA TRP A 51 -11.41 5.79 24.43
C TRP A 51 -11.08 4.42 23.83
N LYS A 52 -12.05 3.51 23.74
CA LYS A 52 -11.87 2.20 23.09
C LYS A 52 -11.39 2.35 21.64
N LEU A 53 -11.98 3.27 20.87
CA LEU A 53 -11.56 3.52 19.49
C LEU A 53 -10.15 4.14 19.44
N GLY A 54 -9.86 5.09 20.35
CA GLY A 54 -8.53 5.70 20.46
C GLY A 54 -7.43 4.68 20.75
N VAL A 55 -7.65 3.76 21.70
CA VAL A 55 -6.70 2.68 22.02
C VAL A 55 -6.48 1.75 20.81
N GLN A 56 -7.54 1.42 20.06
CA GLN A 56 -7.41 0.55 18.88
C GLN A 56 -6.64 1.25 17.74
N ILE A 57 -6.86 2.54 17.50
CA ILE A 57 -6.08 3.30 16.52
C ILE A 57 -4.61 3.38 16.93
N LEU A 58 -4.34 3.67 18.21
CA LEU A 58 -2.98 3.68 18.75
C LEU A 58 -2.31 2.31 18.57
N LYS A 59 -3.04 1.22 18.87
CA LYS A 59 -2.57 -0.16 18.69
C LYS A 59 -2.17 -0.45 17.25
N ILE A 60 -3.00 -0.09 16.27
CA ILE A 60 -2.70 -0.30 14.84
C ILE A 60 -1.38 0.38 14.46
N VAL A 61 -1.22 1.65 14.83
CA VAL A 61 0.00 2.41 14.52
C VAL A 61 1.22 1.78 15.19
N MET A 62 1.08 1.40 16.45
CA MET A 62 2.19 0.84 17.24
C MET A 62 2.64 -0.53 16.76
N ILE A 63 1.72 -1.50 16.60
CA ILE A 63 2.07 -2.85 16.12
C ILE A 63 2.64 -2.78 14.71
N THR A 64 2.09 -1.93 13.84
CA THR A 64 2.63 -1.77 12.47
C THR A 64 4.03 -1.18 12.50
N THR A 65 4.27 -0.16 13.34
CA THR A 65 5.61 0.43 13.51
C THR A 65 6.59 -0.60 14.08
N GLN A 66 6.16 -1.40 15.06
CA GLN A 66 6.94 -2.49 15.62
C GLN A 66 7.35 -3.52 14.57
N LEU A 67 6.40 -3.96 13.74
CA LEU A 67 6.63 -4.92 12.67
C LEU A 67 7.60 -4.36 11.62
N ILE A 68 7.45 -3.10 11.21
CA ILE A 68 8.36 -2.46 10.24
C ILE A 68 9.79 -2.39 10.80
N LEU A 69 9.95 -1.94 12.05
CA LEU A 69 11.27 -1.86 12.69
C LEU A 69 11.91 -3.25 12.84
N PHE A 70 11.13 -4.25 13.25
CA PHE A 70 11.59 -5.64 13.34
C PHE A 70 11.94 -6.21 11.97
N GLY A 71 11.09 -6.00 10.96
CA GLY A 71 11.26 -6.50 9.60
C GLY A 71 12.49 -5.93 8.91
N LEU A 72 12.78 -4.64 9.10
CA LEU A 72 14.02 -4.02 8.59
C LEU A 72 15.27 -4.64 9.19
N ASN A 73 15.25 -4.97 10.49
CA ASN A 73 16.39 -5.62 11.13
C ASN A 73 16.52 -7.09 10.67
N ASN A 74 15.40 -7.82 10.64
CA ASN A 74 15.38 -9.20 10.18
C ASN A 74 15.86 -9.32 8.73
N GLN A 75 15.49 -8.38 7.85
CA GLN A 75 15.95 -8.34 6.46
C GLN A 75 17.48 -8.22 6.37
N LEU A 76 18.12 -7.41 7.22
CA LEU A 76 19.58 -7.30 7.25
C LEU A 76 20.25 -8.59 7.71
N VAL A 77 19.65 -9.30 8.67
CA VAL A 77 20.14 -10.60 9.16
C VAL A 77 20.00 -11.67 8.09
N VAL A 78 18.83 -11.80 7.46
CA VAL A 78 18.58 -12.79 6.40
C VAL A 78 19.47 -12.53 5.19
N SER A 79 19.56 -11.27 4.74
CA SER A 79 20.45 -10.90 3.63
C SER A 79 21.92 -11.22 3.95
N TYR A 80 22.38 -10.99 5.18
CA TYR A 80 23.73 -11.39 5.58
C TYR A 80 23.92 -12.92 5.52
N LYS A 81 22.95 -13.71 5.99
CA LYS A 81 23.02 -15.18 5.91
C LYS A 81 23.04 -15.67 4.45
N GLU A 82 22.14 -15.20 3.61
CA GLU A 82 22.03 -15.60 2.20
C GLU A 82 23.28 -15.23 1.39
N GLU A 83 23.79 -14.00 1.54
CA GLU A 83 24.99 -13.54 0.83
C GLU A 83 26.24 -14.33 1.26
N ASN A 84 26.39 -14.65 2.56
CA ASN A 84 27.49 -15.51 3.00
C ASN A 84 27.32 -16.95 2.49
N THR A 85 26.10 -17.49 2.49
CA THR A 85 25.81 -18.82 1.93
C THR A 85 26.23 -18.88 0.46
N MET A 86 25.85 -17.87 -0.32
CA MET A 86 26.25 -17.76 -1.73
C MET A 86 27.75 -17.60 -1.90
N ALA A 87 28.42 -16.81 -1.07
CA ALA A 87 29.87 -16.68 -1.09
C ALA A 87 30.56 -18.02 -0.80
N LEU A 88 30.09 -18.77 0.21
CA LEU A 88 30.61 -20.08 0.58
C LEU A 88 30.38 -21.11 -0.54
N LYS A 89 29.21 -21.08 -1.21
CA LYS A 89 28.95 -21.91 -2.40
C LYS A 89 29.98 -21.66 -3.51
N ASN A 90 30.28 -20.39 -3.82
CA ASN A 90 31.27 -20.04 -4.83
C ASN A 90 32.71 -20.38 -4.44
N ILE A 91 33.03 -20.42 -3.14
CA ILE A 91 34.37 -20.77 -2.64
C ILE A 91 34.57 -22.29 -2.61
N PHE A 92 33.57 -23.05 -2.14
CA PHE A 92 33.73 -24.48 -1.86
C PHE A 92 33.20 -25.40 -2.95
N LEU A 93 32.23 -24.97 -3.76
CA LEU A 93 31.70 -25.78 -4.86
C LEU A 93 32.44 -25.44 -6.15
N LYS A 94 33.19 -26.41 -6.66
CA LYS A 94 33.93 -26.27 -7.91
C LYS A 94 32.97 -26.01 -9.08
N ASP A 95 33.31 -25.03 -9.92
CA ASP A 95 32.55 -24.67 -11.14
C ASP A 95 31.09 -24.24 -10.89
N PHE A 96 30.75 -23.77 -9.69
CA PHE A 96 29.42 -23.24 -9.39
C PHE A 96 29.14 -21.95 -10.17
N ARG A 97 28.11 -21.95 -11.04
CA ARG A 97 27.76 -20.81 -11.91
C ARG A 97 26.58 -19.97 -11.43
N GLY A 98 25.97 -20.32 -10.30
CA GLY A 98 24.86 -19.57 -9.70
C GLY A 98 23.53 -19.59 -10.46
N VAL A 99 23.42 -20.34 -11.57
CA VAL A 99 22.25 -20.33 -12.48
C VAL A 99 21.73 -21.74 -12.79
N ASP A 100 22.41 -22.81 -12.38
CA ASP A 100 22.01 -24.16 -12.80
C ASP A 100 20.73 -24.62 -12.08
N GLU A 101 19.77 -25.02 -12.92
CA GLU A 101 18.44 -25.51 -12.59
C GLU A 101 18.50 -26.67 -11.58
N ASP A 102 17.56 -26.65 -10.62
CA ASP A 102 17.36 -27.57 -9.48
C ASP A 102 18.25 -27.36 -8.24
N ASP A 103 17.67 -26.72 -7.21
CA ASP A 103 18.11 -26.74 -5.80
C ASP A 103 19.52 -26.19 -5.50
N TYR A 104 20.08 -25.32 -6.34
CA TYR A 104 21.41 -24.74 -6.11
C TYR A 104 22.50 -25.81 -5.87
N SER A 105 22.41 -26.92 -6.60
CA SER A 105 23.29 -28.09 -6.50
C SER A 105 24.19 -28.23 -7.73
N VAL A 106 25.38 -28.81 -7.56
CA VAL A 106 26.30 -29.14 -8.65
C VAL A 106 26.26 -30.65 -8.89
N ALA A 107 25.99 -31.07 -10.13
CA ALA A 107 25.97 -32.49 -10.48
C ALA A 107 27.30 -32.93 -11.10
N VAL A 108 27.83 -34.06 -10.61
CA VAL A 108 29.07 -34.67 -11.10
C VAL A 108 28.79 -36.08 -11.60
N TYR A 109 29.34 -36.40 -12.78
CA TYR A 109 29.04 -37.65 -13.51
C TYR A 109 30.25 -38.60 -13.62
N THR A 110 31.42 -38.22 -13.10
CA THR A 110 32.64 -39.03 -13.19
C THR A 110 33.28 -39.20 -11.82
N GLN A 111 33.86 -40.38 -11.56
CA GLN A 111 34.60 -40.65 -10.32
C GLN A 111 35.74 -39.65 -10.12
N HIS A 112 36.47 -39.32 -11.19
CA HIS A 112 37.53 -38.31 -11.16
C HIS A 112 36.99 -36.94 -10.75
N GLY A 113 35.83 -36.52 -11.29
CA GLY A 113 35.20 -35.27 -10.90
C GLY A 113 34.78 -35.25 -9.42
N VAL A 114 34.33 -36.38 -8.86
CA VAL A 114 33.99 -36.45 -7.42
C VAL A 114 35.24 -36.24 -6.57
N TYR A 115 36.34 -36.90 -6.92
CA TYR A 115 37.63 -36.69 -6.28
C TYR A 115 38.10 -35.24 -6.38
N GLU A 116 38.02 -34.65 -7.57
CA GLU A 116 38.46 -33.28 -7.79
C GLU A 116 37.65 -32.27 -6.96
N SER A 117 36.32 -32.43 -6.91
CA SER A 117 35.44 -31.60 -6.08
C SER A 117 35.70 -31.81 -4.58
N LEU A 118 35.91 -33.05 -4.13
CA LEU A 118 36.25 -33.36 -2.74
C LEU A 118 37.57 -32.68 -2.32
N PHE A 119 38.61 -32.81 -3.14
CA PHE A 119 39.91 -32.20 -2.85
C PHE A 119 39.89 -30.68 -3.02
N HIS A 120 39.06 -30.15 -3.92
CA HIS A 120 38.84 -28.71 -4.04
C HIS A 120 38.33 -28.12 -2.74
N VAL A 121 37.31 -28.73 -2.10
CA VAL A 121 36.80 -28.27 -0.80
C VAL A 121 37.91 -28.22 0.25
N LEU A 122 38.74 -29.26 0.35
CA LEU A 122 39.82 -29.35 1.33
C LEU A 122 40.90 -28.27 1.10
N ASP A 123 41.29 -28.04 -0.16
CA ASP A 123 42.29 -27.03 -0.50
C ASP A 123 41.76 -25.60 -0.23
N GLN A 124 40.53 -25.32 -0.64
CA GLN A 124 39.86 -24.04 -0.39
C GLN A 124 39.70 -23.77 1.10
N TYR A 125 39.37 -24.81 1.91
CA TYR A 125 39.31 -24.69 3.36
C TYR A 125 40.67 -24.29 3.94
N SER A 126 41.77 -24.92 3.52
CA SER A 126 43.11 -24.60 4.04
C SER A 126 43.57 -23.17 3.71
N GLN A 127 43.11 -22.63 2.57
CA GLN A 127 43.48 -21.31 2.06
C GLN A 127 42.44 -20.23 2.36
N LEU A 128 41.40 -20.52 3.15
CA LEU A 128 40.24 -19.66 3.36
C LEU A 128 40.61 -18.22 3.75
N GLY A 129 41.61 -18.07 4.64
CA GLY A 129 42.06 -16.75 5.10
C GLY A 129 42.70 -15.86 4.02
N ARG A 130 43.13 -16.41 2.88
CA ARG A 130 43.65 -15.64 1.74
C ARG A 130 42.60 -15.43 0.64
N LEU A 131 41.65 -16.34 0.52
CA LEU A 131 40.64 -16.35 -0.54
C LEU A 131 39.39 -15.54 -0.19
N SER A 132 38.94 -15.60 1.06
CA SER A 132 37.73 -14.91 1.50
C SER A 132 37.91 -13.39 1.48
N THR A 133 36.96 -12.70 0.84
CA THR A 133 36.85 -11.24 0.91
C THR A 133 36.07 -10.76 2.13
N GLY A 134 35.26 -11.64 2.73
CA GLY A 134 34.46 -11.37 3.91
C GLY A 134 35.24 -11.58 5.21
N PRO A 135 34.82 -10.95 6.33
CA PRO A 135 35.42 -11.13 7.66
C PRO A 135 34.99 -12.48 8.27
N ILE A 136 35.40 -13.58 7.62
CA ILE A 136 35.12 -14.95 8.02
C ILE A 136 36.44 -15.61 8.44
N THR A 137 36.44 -16.26 9.60
CA THR A 137 37.59 -16.97 10.15
C THR A 137 37.19 -18.37 10.58
N TYR A 138 38.17 -19.24 10.84
CA TYR A 138 37.91 -20.53 11.46
C TYR A 138 37.29 -20.34 12.85
N ALA A 139 36.42 -21.27 13.24
CA ALA A 139 35.92 -21.33 14.60
C ALA A 139 36.99 -21.88 15.56
N GLU A 140 36.92 -21.44 16.80
CA GLU A 140 37.84 -21.82 17.89
C GLU A 140 37.02 -22.32 19.06
N ASP A 141 37.53 -23.36 19.72
CA ASP A 141 37.01 -23.96 20.95
C ASP A 141 37.30 -23.07 22.18
N GLU A 142 36.76 -23.43 23.35
CA GLU A 142 36.93 -22.64 24.60
C GLU A 142 38.40 -22.44 25.00
N ASP A 143 39.28 -23.39 24.66
CA ASP A 143 40.72 -23.34 24.88
C ASP A 143 41.50 -22.55 23.79
N GLY A 144 40.80 -21.92 22.84
CA GLY A 144 41.41 -21.18 21.72
C GLY A 144 42.03 -22.07 20.64
N LYS A 145 41.76 -23.38 20.66
CA LYS A 145 42.19 -24.31 19.60
C LYS A 145 41.22 -24.22 18.41
N LEU A 146 41.76 -24.21 17.20
CA LEU A 146 40.97 -24.21 15.96
C LEU A 146 40.14 -25.50 15.86
N LEU A 147 38.87 -25.37 15.50
CA LEU A 147 38.00 -26.51 15.24
C LEU A 147 38.37 -27.18 13.90
N PRO A 148 38.48 -28.52 13.85
CA PRO A 148 38.87 -29.23 12.65
C PRO A 148 37.70 -29.34 11.65
N LEU A 149 38.05 -29.56 10.39
CA LEU A 149 37.12 -30.00 9.35
C LEU A 149 36.95 -31.52 9.42
N ILE A 150 35.73 -32.02 9.36
CA ILE A 150 35.42 -33.45 9.47
C ILE A 150 34.86 -33.93 8.14
N VAL A 151 35.50 -34.93 7.53
CA VAL A 151 35.01 -35.64 6.34
C VAL A 151 34.49 -36.98 6.79
N CYS A 152 33.20 -37.27 6.56
CA CYS A 152 32.60 -38.57 6.81
C CYS A 152 32.16 -39.19 5.49
N LYS A 153 32.41 -40.48 5.30
CA LYS A 153 31.84 -41.28 4.22
C LYS A 153 30.88 -42.30 4.80
N GLN A 154 29.71 -42.44 4.19
CA GLN A 154 28.72 -43.44 4.57
C GLN A 154 28.60 -44.46 3.45
N HIS A 155 28.76 -45.73 3.80
CA HIS A 155 28.75 -46.82 2.83
C HIS A 155 28.16 -48.10 3.41
N TYR A 156 27.67 -49.00 2.56
CA TYR A 156 27.17 -50.30 3.00
C TYR A 156 28.30 -51.18 3.55
N LYS A 157 28.09 -51.87 4.68
CA LYS A 157 29.11 -52.73 5.32
C LYS A 157 29.60 -53.88 4.44
N ARG A 158 28.69 -54.50 3.69
CA ARG A 158 28.98 -55.58 2.74
C ARG A 158 28.25 -55.27 1.45
N GLY A 159 28.96 -55.40 0.33
CA GLY A 159 28.39 -55.27 -0.99
C GLY A 159 29.32 -55.93 -2.00
N ILE A 160 28.87 -56.97 -2.67
CA ILE A 160 29.46 -57.41 -3.94
C ILE A 160 28.39 -57.14 -4.99
N VAL A 161 28.70 -56.24 -5.91
CA VAL A 161 27.85 -55.97 -7.07
C VAL A 161 28.67 -56.32 -8.28
N GLN A 162 28.35 -57.46 -8.87
CA GLN A 162 28.81 -57.80 -10.22
C GLN A 162 27.61 -57.66 -11.15
N PRO A 163 27.49 -56.54 -11.90
CA PRO A 163 26.40 -56.35 -12.84
C PRO A 163 26.32 -57.46 -13.90
N SER A 164 27.42 -58.18 -14.12
CA SER A 164 27.53 -59.30 -15.07
C SER A 164 26.82 -60.57 -14.63
N ASP A 165 26.67 -60.79 -13.32
CA ASP A 165 26.28 -62.10 -12.77
C ASP A 165 24.84 -62.07 -12.19
N GLU A 166 24.16 -60.91 -12.26
CA GLU A 166 22.84 -60.62 -11.66
C GLU A 166 22.70 -60.94 -10.15
N ALA A 167 23.77 -61.41 -9.51
CA ALA A 167 23.86 -61.70 -8.09
C ALA A 167 24.36 -60.47 -7.33
N TYR A 168 23.57 -60.03 -6.35
CA TYR A 168 23.94 -58.98 -5.40
C TYR A 168 23.80 -59.51 -3.98
N ASP A 169 24.89 -59.46 -3.21
CA ASP A 169 24.89 -59.69 -1.77
C ASP A 169 25.24 -58.36 -1.11
N MET A 170 24.22 -57.68 -0.58
CA MET A 170 24.33 -56.38 0.08
C MET A 170 23.73 -56.43 1.48
N ASP A 171 24.48 -55.96 2.45
CA ASP A 171 23.97 -55.68 3.79
C ASP A 171 23.42 -54.24 3.82
N ALA A 172 22.15 -54.07 4.16
CA ALA A 172 21.51 -52.77 4.29
C ALA A 172 22.06 -51.94 5.47
N GLN A 173 22.89 -52.53 6.34
CA GLN A 173 23.58 -51.79 7.40
C GLN A 173 24.61 -50.81 6.83
N LEU A 174 24.45 -49.55 7.20
CA LEU A 174 25.36 -48.46 6.88
C LEU A 174 26.49 -48.39 7.91
N GLU A 175 27.69 -48.13 7.42
CA GLU A 175 28.87 -47.82 8.21
C GLU A 175 29.32 -46.39 7.88
N THR A 176 29.59 -45.60 8.92
CA THR A 176 30.05 -44.22 8.78
C THR A 176 31.49 -44.14 9.29
N VAL A 177 32.40 -43.75 8.41
CA VAL A 177 33.81 -43.57 8.75
C VAL A 177 34.16 -42.09 8.59
N CYS A 178 34.67 -41.47 9.66
CA CYS A 178 34.99 -40.05 9.69
C CYS A 178 36.49 -39.79 9.91
N LEU A 179 36.98 -38.72 9.31
CA LEU A 179 38.36 -38.23 9.43
C LEU A 179 38.36 -36.73 9.73
N SER A 180 39.13 -36.31 10.74
CA SER A 180 39.30 -34.91 11.14
C SER A 180 40.59 -34.30 10.59
N HIS A 181 40.51 -33.12 10.00
CA HIS A 181 41.62 -32.35 9.45
C HIS A 181 41.75 -30.99 10.13
N ASP A 182 42.95 -30.67 10.64
CA ASP A 182 43.24 -29.34 11.16
C ASP A 182 43.48 -28.35 10.01
N PRO A 183 43.09 -27.06 10.15
CA PRO A 183 43.21 -26.05 9.09
C PRO A 183 44.64 -25.87 8.55
N LYS A 184 45.66 -26.17 9.36
CA LYS A 184 47.08 -26.03 9.01
C LYS A 184 47.69 -27.27 8.33
N THR A 185 47.06 -28.44 8.44
CA THR A 185 47.59 -29.73 7.93
C THR A 185 46.74 -30.35 6.82
N ALA A 186 45.59 -29.77 6.48
CA ALA A 186 44.68 -30.27 5.45
C ALA A 186 45.38 -30.59 4.10
N ASN A 187 46.31 -29.74 3.65
CA ASN A 187 47.06 -29.96 2.40
C ASN A 187 48.17 -31.02 2.50
N LEU A 188 48.70 -31.27 3.71
CA LEU A 188 49.78 -32.24 3.96
C LEU A 188 49.28 -33.67 4.21
N GLN A 189 48.01 -33.85 4.62
CA GLN A 189 47.43 -35.16 4.93
C GLN A 189 46.91 -35.93 3.72
N ARG A 190 46.93 -35.34 2.51
CA ARG A 190 46.55 -36.01 1.25
C ARG A 190 47.36 -37.28 0.98
N THR A 191 48.63 -37.30 1.39
CA THR A 191 49.57 -38.41 1.20
C THR A 191 49.61 -39.40 2.36
N HIS A 192 49.18 -39.01 3.57
CA HIS A 192 49.26 -39.88 4.76
C HIS A 192 48.04 -40.80 4.95
N ASN A 193 46.85 -40.42 4.47
CA ASN A 193 45.60 -41.17 4.66
C ASN A 193 44.98 -41.64 3.33
N SER A 194 45.81 -42.17 2.42
CA SER A 194 45.35 -42.64 1.10
C SER A 194 44.25 -43.69 1.17
N SER A 195 44.27 -44.57 2.19
CA SER A 195 43.25 -45.62 2.39
C SER A 195 41.86 -45.08 2.72
N PHE A 196 41.75 -43.91 3.34
CA PHE A 196 40.45 -43.31 3.64
C PHE A 196 39.79 -42.75 2.37
N PHE A 197 40.58 -42.14 1.49
CA PHE A 197 40.12 -41.56 0.23
C PHE A 197 39.98 -42.60 -0.89
N ASP A 198 40.25 -43.89 -0.64
CA ASP A 198 39.83 -44.94 -1.55
C ASP A 198 38.30 -45.12 -1.44
N LEU A 199 37.57 -44.74 -2.49
CA LEU A 199 36.11 -44.66 -2.50
C LEU A 199 35.52 -45.80 -3.34
N ASP A 200 34.88 -46.73 -2.65
CA ASP A 200 34.05 -47.76 -3.26
C ASP A 200 32.70 -47.16 -3.72
N PHE A 201 32.66 -46.52 -4.90
CA PHE A 201 31.45 -45.85 -5.41
C PHE A 201 30.18 -46.72 -5.50
N TYR A 202 30.34 -48.04 -5.56
CA TYR A 202 29.22 -49.00 -5.58
C TYR A 202 28.60 -49.22 -4.19
N ARG A 203 29.38 -49.05 -3.11
CA ARG A 203 28.90 -49.11 -1.71
C ARG A 203 28.62 -47.73 -1.12
N LEU A 204 29.17 -46.69 -1.72
CA LEU A 204 29.10 -45.31 -1.23
C LEU A 204 27.69 -44.74 -1.36
N VAL A 205 27.09 -44.38 -0.22
CA VAL A 205 25.78 -43.73 -0.16
C VAL A 205 25.93 -42.22 -0.22
N ASP A 206 26.81 -41.66 0.62
CA ASP A 206 27.13 -40.24 0.60
C ASP A 206 28.51 -39.94 1.22
N ILE A 207 28.99 -38.72 0.97
CA ILE A 207 30.14 -38.13 1.67
C ILE A 207 29.69 -36.78 2.22
N THR A 208 29.88 -36.56 3.51
CA THR A 208 29.56 -35.29 4.18
C THR A 208 30.82 -34.63 4.70
N ILE A 209 31.02 -33.37 4.36
CA ILE A 209 32.10 -32.53 4.89
C ILE A 209 31.49 -31.48 5.79
N THR A 210 31.90 -31.44 7.05
CA THR A 210 31.37 -30.53 8.06
C THR A 210 32.48 -29.71 8.70
N PHE A 211 32.25 -28.40 8.86
CA PHE A 211 33.16 -27.50 9.55
C PHE A 211 32.43 -26.25 10.05
N GLN A 212 33.07 -25.52 10.95
CA GLN A 212 32.50 -24.32 11.57
C GLN A 212 33.33 -23.09 11.27
N LEU A 213 32.66 -22.00 10.86
CA LEU A 213 33.28 -20.71 10.58
C LEU A 213 32.66 -19.62 11.45
N LYS A 214 33.49 -18.67 11.93
CA LYS A 214 33.04 -17.47 12.64
C LYS A 214 33.00 -16.30 11.67
N GLY A 215 31.93 -15.52 11.69
CA GLY A 215 31.78 -14.30 10.90
C GLY A 215 31.23 -13.15 11.72
N ILE A 216 31.51 -11.91 11.31
CA ILE A 216 30.98 -10.72 11.98
C ILE A 216 30.14 -9.90 11.00
N ASN A 217 28.90 -9.60 11.39
CA ASN A 217 28.04 -8.73 10.60
C ASN A 217 28.30 -7.25 10.95
N LEU A 218 29.03 -6.56 10.09
CA LEU A 218 29.34 -5.12 10.26
C LEU A 218 28.22 -4.20 9.74
N GLN A 219 27.22 -4.72 9.03
CA GLN A 219 26.15 -3.89 8.47
C GLN A 219 25.23 -3.33 9.57
N THR A 220 25.05 -4.06 10.67
CA THR A 220 24.24 -3.61 11.83
C THR A 220 24.84 -2.40 12.55
N VAL A 221 26.15 -2.18 12.41
CA VAL A 221 26.81 -0.97 12.95
C VAL A 221 26.33 0.29 12.23
N ARG A 222 26.03 0.21 10.93
CA ARG A 222 25.47 1.35 10.16
C ARG A 222 24.05 1.71 10.61
N SER A 223 23.26 0.74 11.05
CA SER A 223 21.93 0.95 11.63
C SER A 223 21.96 1.36 13.11
N ARG A 224 23.17 1.59 13.68
CA ARG A 224 23.41 1.94 15.09
C ARG A 224 22.97 0.85 16.07
N GLU A 225 23.02 -0.40 15.65
CA GLU A 225 22.88 -1.58 16.51
C GLU A 225 24.25 -2.18 16.80
N LEU A 226 24.31 -3.10 17.77
CA LEU A 226 25.54 -3.83 18.08
C LEU A 226 25.84 -4.85 16.97
N PRO A 227 27.12 -5.07 16.63
CA PRO A 227 27.50 -6.12 15.69
C PRO A 227 27.16 -7.50 16.27
N ASP A 228 26.58 -8.34 15.43
CA ASP A 228 26.30 -9.74 15.76
C ASP A 228 27.44 -10.62 15.25
N CYS A 229 27.87 -11.55 16.10
CA CYS A 229 28.85 -12.57 15.78
C CYS A 229 28.11 -13.84 15.38
N TYR A 230 28.36 -14.34 14.17
CA TYR A 230 27.73 -15.53 13.61
C TYR A 230 28.68 -16.71 13.65
N LEU A 231 28.16 -17.87 14.04
CA LEU A 231 28.78 -19.17 13.85
C LEU A 231 28.03 -19.88 12.71
N PHE A 232 28.74 -20.12 11.62
CA PHE A 232 28.24 -20.84 10.45
C PHE A 232 28.66 -22.30 10.54
N HIS A 233 27.69 -23.20 10.63
CA HIS A 233 27.88 -24.64 10.48
C HIS A 233 27.70 -24.96 9.00
N VAL A 234 28.80 -25.26 8.32
CA VAL A 234 28.81 -25.56 6.89
C VAL A 234 28.80 -27.07 6.72
N THR A 235 27.86 -27.56 5.93
CA THR A 235 27.73 -28.98 5.57
C THR A 235 27.73 -29.09 4.05
N ILE A 236 28.68 -29.83 3.48
CA ILE A 236 28.74 -30.12 2.05
C ILE A 236 28.46 -31.61 1.88
N THR A 237 27.41 -31.93 1.14
CA THR A 237 26.94 -33.30 0.96
C THR A 237 27.12 -33.72 -0.49
N PHE A 238 27.79 -34.86 -0.69
CA PHE A 238 27.90 -35.57 -1.96
C PHE A 238 26.90 -36.73 -1.92
N ASP A 239 25.71 -36.53 -2.48
CA ASP A 239 24.62 -37.48 -2.47
C ASP A 239 24.74 -38.46 -3.66
N ASN A 240 24.88 -39.74 -3.34
CA ASN A 240 24.90 -40.87 -4.27
C ASN A 240 23.79 -41.90 -3.95
N GLN A 241 22.76 -41.56 -3.17
CA GLN A 241 21.72 -42.50 -2.72
C GLN A 241 20.97 -43.19 -3.87
N CYS A 242 20.82 -42.49 -5.00
CA CYS A 242 20.15 -43.02 -6.19
C CYS A 242 21.02 -43.99 -7.01
N HIS A 243 22.35 -44.01 -6.77
CA HIS A 243 23.32 -44.81 -7.53
C HIS A 243 23.16 -44.72 -9.07
N SER A 244 22.71 -43.57 -9.57
CA SER A 244 22.35 -43.37 -10.99
C SER A 244 23.53 -42.96 -11.88
N GLY A 245 24.75 -42.94 -11.34
CA GLY A 245 25.93 -42.37 -11.99
C GLY A 245 25.97 -40.84 -11.98
N LYS A 246 25.01 -40.18 -11.32
CA LYS A 246 24.98 -38.74 -11.04
C LYS A 246 25.10 -38.53 -9.54
N VAL A 247 26.21 -37.96 -9.09
CA VAL A 247 26.40 -37.53 -7.70
C VAL A 247 26.01 -36.06 -7.60
N LYS A 248 25.05 -35.73 -6.73
CA LYS A 248 24.64 -34.36 -6.49
C LYS A 248 25.45 -33.79 -5.32
N ILE A 249 26.01 -32.59 -5.51
CA ILE A 249 26.78 -31.90 -4.48
C ILE A 249 26.02 -30.62 -4.11
N PHE A 250 25.66 -30.47 -2.85
CA PHE A 250 25.05 -29.25 -2.34
C PHE A 250 25.70 -28.83 -1.03
N LEU A 251 25.58 -27.54 -0.74
CA LEU A 251 26.16 -26.91 0.45
C LEU A 251 25.03 -26.23 1.22
N ASP A 252 24.85 -26.67 2.45
CA ASP A 252 23.91 -26.11 3.42
C ASP A 252 24.69 -25.39 4.53
N THR A 253 24.12 -24.28 5.01
CA THR A 253 24.71 -23.51 6.09
C THR A 253 23.68 -23.18 7.14
N ASP A 254 23.92 -23.63 8.37
CA ASP A 254 23.15 -23.20 9.53
C ASP A 254 23.92 -22.11 10.27
N ALA A 255 23.27 -20.96 10.46
CA ALA A 255 23.90 -19.79 11.08
C ALA A 255 23.29 -19.48 12.45
N GLN A 256 24.10 -19.61 13.50
CA GLN A 256 23.75 -19.25 14.87
C GLN A 256 24.32 -17.87 15.23
N SER A 257 23.46 -16.93 15.64
CA SER A 257 23.88 -15.59 16.07
C SER A 257 24.18 -15.55 17.56
N SER A 258 25.25 -14.86 17.95
CA SER A 258 25.69 -14.66 19.34
C SER A 258 26.20 -13.22 19.56
N THR A 259 26.31 -12.80 20.83
CA THR A 259 26.92 -11.52 21.18
C THR A 259 28.45 -11.58 21.09
N CYS A 260 29.05 -10.56 20.49
CA CYS A 260 30.51 -10.44 20.49
C CYS A 260 31.00 -10.05 21.90
N ARG A 261 31.92 -10.84 22.49
CA ARG A 261 32.37 -10.71 23.90
C ARG A 261 33.17 -9.43 24.18
N ASP A 262 33.88 -8.88 23.18
CA ASP A 262 34.70 -7.66 23.31
C ASP A 262 34.56 -6.73 22.09
N TRP A 263 33.86 -5.60 22.25
CA TRP A 263 33.74 -4.58 21.19
C TRP A 263 34.00 -3.18 21.75
N LYS A 264 34.74 -2.35 20.99
CA LYS A 264 34.99 -0.93 21.30
C LYS A 264 34.47 -0.07 20.15
N ILE A 265 33.20 0.32 20.20
CA ILE A 265 32.59 1.22 19.22
C ILE A 265 32.40 2.59 19.87
N SER A 266 33.10 3.60 19.36
CA SER A 266 32.92 4.99 19.75
C SER A 266 31.62 5.54 19.15
N GLY A 267 30.54 5.67 19.94
CA GLY A 267 29.29 6.27 19.42
C GLY A 267 27.99 6.04 20.21
N THR A 268 26.88 6.49 19.62
CA THR A 268 25.51 6.58 20.19
C THR A 268 24.68 5.30 20.13
N ALA A 269 25.23 4.18 19.65
CA ALA A 269 24.51 2.93 19.36
C ALA A 269 23.78 2.34 20.58
N GLN A 270 24.38 2.37 21.77
CA GLN A 270 23.81 1.81 23.00
C GLN A 270 22.50 2.50 23.45
N LYS A 271 22.26 3.75 23.04
CA LYS A 271 21.02 4.46 23.41
C LYS A 271 19.81 3.96 22.63
N ASN A 272 19.98 3.51 21.38
CA ASN A 272 18.87 3.11 20.51
C ASN A 272 18.21 1.79 20.94
N THR A 273 18.99 0.80 21.39
CA THR A 273 18.47 -0.50 21.87
C THR A 273 17.56 -0.35 23.09
N HIS A 274 17.92 0.52 24.04
CA HIS A 274 17.07 0.78 25.21
C HIS A 274 15.72 1.41 24.84
N TYR A 275 15.69 2.31 23.84
CA TYR A 275 14.44 2.89 23.36
C TYR A 275 13.54 1.87 22.65
N LEU A 276 14.10 0.90 21.92
CA LEU A 276 13.35 -0.16 21.28
C LEU A 276 12.69 -1.11 22.29
N LEU A 277 13.40 -1.47 23.37
CA LEU A 277 12.84 -2.28 24.46
C LEU A 277 11.71 -1.55 25.21
N ILE A 278 11.87 -0.25 25.49
CA ILE A 278 10.80 0.56 26.08
C ILE A 278 9.58 0.59 25.15
N PHE A 279 9.82 0.77 23.85
CA PHE A 279 8.76 0.79 22.85
C PHE A 279 7.99 -0.54 22.80
N ASP A 280 8.69 -1.67 22.81
CA ASP A 280 8.11 -3.00 22.86
C ASP A 280 7.29 -3.23 24.15
N GLY A 281 7.78 -2.74 25.30
CA GLY A 281 7.00 -2.72 26.55
C GLY A 281 5.71 -1.89 26.44
N PHE A 282 5.74 -0.75 25.75
CA PHE A 282 4.53 0.06 25.51
C PHE A 282 3.54 -0.65 24.57
N VAL A 283 4.02 -1.41 23.58
CA VAL A 283 3.17 -2.24 22.71
C VAL A 283 2.41 -3.27 23.54
N ILE A 284 3.08 -3.99 24.45
CA ILE A 284 2.45 -4.97 25.35
C ILE A 284 1.36 -4.28 26.19
N LEU A 285 1.65 -3.12 26.78
CA LEU A 285 0.69 -2.39 27.60
C LEU A 285 -0.58 -2.00 26.81
N VAL A 286 -0.43 -1.52 25.58
CA VAL A 286 -1.55 -1.15 24.71
C VAL A 286 -2.35 -2.39 24.30
N CYS A 287 -1.70 -3.50 23.98
CA CYS A 287 -2.36 -4.76 23.65
C CYS A 287 -3.13 -5.35 24.84
N LEU A 288 -2.55 -5.33 26.04
CA LEU A 288 -3.23 -5.75 27.27
C LEU A 288 -4.45 -4.88 27.57
N THR A 289 -4.31 -3.56 27.44
CA THR A 289 -5.43 -2.62 27.62
C THR A 289 -6.54 -2.88 26.60
N SER A 290 -6.17 -3.12 25.34
CA SER A 290 -7.09 -3.51 24.26
C SER A 290 -7.84 -4.80 24.60
N ALA A 291 -7.12 -5.86 24.99
CA ALA A 291 -7.68 -7.16 25.33
C ALA A 291 -8.67 -7.04 26.50
N VAL A 292 -8.31 -6.34 27.59
CA VAL A 292 -9.20 -6.12 28.74
C VAL A 292 -10.47 -5.37 28.34
N LEU A 293 -10.36 -4.30 27.54
CA LEU A 293 -11.52 -3.52 27.07
C LEU A 293 -12.44 -4.34 26.14
N CYS A 294 -11.87 -5.20 25.29
CA CYS A 294 -12.63 -6.09 24.41
C CYS A 294 -13.29 -7.21 25.20
N THR A 295 -12.58 -7.88 26.12
CA THR A 295 -13.14 -8.91 27.01
C THR A 295 -14.30 -8.35 27.84
N ARG A 296 -14.17 -7.15 28.41
CA ARG A 296 -15.29 -6.47 29.09
C ARG A 296 -16.49 -6.24 28.17
N SER A 297 -16.26 -6.00 26.88
CA SER A 297 -17.34 -5.78 25.90
C SER A 297 -18.05 -7.10 25.56
N ILE A 298 -17.33 -8.22 25.49
CA ILE A 298 -17.91 -9.56 25.32
C ILE A 298 -18.71 -9.96 26.57
N VAL A 299 -18.17 -9.78 27.78
CA VAL A 299 -18.88 -10.07 29.04
C VAL A 299 -20.16 -9.25 29.14
N LEU A 300 -20.12 -7.97 28.75
CA LEU A 300 -21.33 -7.13 28.68
C LEU A 300 -22.35 -7.67 27.68
N ALA A 301 -21.90 -8.12 26.50
CA ALA A 301 -22.76 -8.71 25.48
C ALA A 301 -23.47 -9.98 25.99
N VAL A 302 -22.72 -10.88 26.64
CA VAL A 302 -23.27 -12.12 27.22
C VAL A 302 -24.28 -11.81 28.32
N ARG A 303 -23.98 -10.85 29.22
CA ARG A 303 -24.93 -10.43 30.26
C ARG A 303 -26.21 -9.83 29.69
N LEU A 304 -26.10 -8.99 28.65
CA LEU A 304 -27.26 -8.41 27.96
C LEU A 304 -28.07 -9.49 27.25
N LEU A 305 -27.42 -10.44 26.57
CA LEU A 305 -28.09 -11.57 25.93
C LEU A 305 -28.84 -12.43 26.94
N GLN A 306 -28.24 -12.74 28.10
CA GLN A 306 -28.89 -13.48 29.18
C GLN A 306 -30.10 -12.72 29.76
N ARG A 307 -30.03 -11.38 29.84
CA ARG A 307 -31.15 -10.55 30.31
C ARG A 307 -32.28 -10.49 29.26
N PHE A 308 -31.92 -10.34 27.99
CA PHE A 308 -32.88 -10.34 26.88
C PHE A 308 -33.56 -11.70 26.72
N SER A 309 -32.80 -12.80 26.78
CA SER A 309 -33.34 -14.17 26.68
C SER A 309 -34.29 -14.51 27.83
N ARG A 310 -33.97 -14.10 29.07
CA ARG A 310 -34.89 -14.24 30.21
C ARG A 310 -36.17 -13.43 30.01
N PHE A 311 -36.05 -12.16 29.63
CA PHE A 311 -37.21 -11.30 29.35
C PHE A 311 -38.11 -11.89 28.25
N PHE A 312 -37.52 -12.39 27.16
CA PHE A 312 -38.27 -12.96 26.05
C PHE A 312 -38.99 -14.27 26.42
N ARG A 313 -38.36 -15.08 27.27
CA ARG A 313 -38.96 -16.31 27.80
C ARG A 313 -40.07 -16.04 28.81
N GLU A 314 -39.90 -15.05 29.68
CA GLU A 314 -40.90 -14.68 30.71
C GLU A 314 -42.13 -14.01 30.10
N ASN A 315 -41.95 -13.10 29.13
CA ASN A 315 -43.05 -12.28 28.61
C ASN A 315 -43.70 -12.83 27.33
N TYR A 316 -42.96 -13.58 26.51
CA TYR A 316 -43.47 -14.09 25.23
C TYR A 316 -43.42 -15.62 25.11
N ASN A 317 -42.96 -16.34 26.14
CA ASN A 317 -42.81 -17.79 26.18
C ASN A 317 -42.07 -18.39 24.96
N ARG A 318 -41.15 -17.62 24.37
CA ARG A 318 -40.34 -18.02 23.21
C ARG A 318 -38.86 -17.92 23.51
N LYS A 319 -38.06 -18.81 22.93
CA LYS A 319 -36.59 -18.74 22.97
C LYS A 319 -36.10 -17.79 21.87
N VAL A 320 -35.03 -17.04 22.16
CA VAL A 320 -34.37 -16.16 21.18
C VAL A 320 -33.65 -17.02 20.12
N CYS A 321 -33.88 -16.70 18.85
CA CYS A 321 -33.27 -17.38 17.70
C CYS A 321 -31.74 -17.32 17.72
N GLU A 322 -31.06 -18.34 17.17
CA GLU A 322 -29.59 -18.40 17.12
C GLU A 322 -28.99 -17.23 16.31
N ASP A 323 -29.66 -16.80 15.24
CA ASP A 323 -29.25 -15.62 14.46
C ASP A 323 -29.20 -14.35 15.32
N ASP A 324 -30.23 -14.12 16.14
CA ASP A 324 -30.28 -13.00 17.08
C ASP A 324 -29.21 -13.14 18.17
N GLN A 325 -28.94 -14.35 18.67
CA GLN A 325 -27.85 -14.60 19.64
C GLN A 325 -26.47 -14.28 19.05
N SER A 326 -26.25 -14.62 17.77
CA SER A 326 -25.01 -14.35 17.05
C SER A 326 -24.76 -12.85 16.81
N GLU A 327 -25.82 -12.03 16.80
CA GLU A 327 -25.73 -10.58 16.65
C GLU A 327 -25.17 -9.89 17.91
N PHE A 328 -25.45 -10.43 19.10
CA PHE A 328 -24.84 -9.98 20.36
C PHE A 328 -23.35 -10.33 20.44
N LEU A 329 -22.99 -11.54 20.01
CA LEU A 329 -21.62 -12.04 20.02
C LEU A 329 -20.84 -11.57 18.77
N ASN A 330 -20.40 -10.33 18.81
CA ASN A 330 -19.66 -9.74 17.72
C ASN A 330 -18.24 -10.35 17.57
N GLY A 331 -18.06 -11.19 16.54
CA GLY A 331 -16.81 -11.88 16.21
C GLY A 331 -15.60 -10.97 16.00
N TRP A 332 -15.80 -9.68 15.69
CA TRP A 332 -14.70 -8.71 15.59
C TRP A 332 -13.97 -8.52 16.92
N TYR A 333 -14.64 -8.65 18.07
CA TYR A 333 -13.98 -8.58 19.38
C TYR A 333 -13.12 -9.81 19.65
N VAL A 334 -13.56 -10.98 19.20
CA VAL A 334 -12.79 -12.23 19.31
C VAL A 334 -11.52 -12.14 18.45
N LEU A 335 -11.65 -11.68 17.20
CA LEU A 335 -10.51 -11.43 16.31
C LEU A 335 -9.48 -10.49 16.96
N VAL A 336 -9.95 -9.40 17.58
CA VAL A 336 -9.08 -8.46 18.29
C VAL A 336 -8.34 -9.12 19.45
N ILE A 337 -9.02 -9.93 20.27
CA ILE A 337 -8.38 -10.61 21.42
C ILE A 337 -7.32 -11.60 20.92
N VAL A 338 -7.63 -12.40 19.90
CA VAL A 338 -6.65 -13.34 19.31
C VAL A 338 -5.45 -12.56 18.76
N SER A 339 -5.69 -11.46 18.04
CA SER A 339 -4.61 -10.61 17.53
C SER A 339 -3.75 -10.01 18.65
N ASP A 340 -4.35 -9.62 19.78
CA ASP A 340 -3.64 -9.06 20.92
C ASP A 340 -2.77 -10.13 21.60
N LEU A 341 -3.26 -11.36 21.74
CA LEU A 341 -2.48 -12.49 22.28
C LEU A 341 -1.27 -12.81 21.41
N LEU A 342 -1.47 -12.91 20.09
CA LEU A 342 -0.38 -13.15 19.14
C LEU A 342 0.66 -12.01 19.16
N ALA A 343 0.21 -10.76 19.26
CA ALA A 343 1.11 -9.59 19.35
C ALA A 343 1.90 -9.58 20.66
N ILE A 344 1.30 -9.95 21.79
CA ILE A 344 1.97 -10.03 23.10
C ILE A 344 3.03 -11.13 23.06
N ILE A 345 2.67 -12.34 22.63
CA ILE A 345 3.60 -13.47 22.52
C ILE A 345 4.76 -13.11 21.56
N GLY A 346 4.44 -12.57 20.38
CA GLY A 346 5.46 -12.12 19.42
C GLY A 346 6.38 -11.03 19.98
N THR A 347 5.84 -10.10 20.78
CA THR A 347 6.65 -9.04 21.40
C THR A 347 7.57 -9.59 22.49
N ILE A 348 7.12 -10.56 23.29
CA ILE A 348 7.96 -11.23 24.30
C ILE A 348 9.12 -11.97 23.62
N LEU A 349 8.82 -12.76 22.58
CA LEU A 349 9.85 -13.44 21.79
C LEU A 349 10.84 -12.45 21.16
N LYS A 350 10.35 -11.33 20.64
CA LYS A 350 11.20 -10.25 20.10
C LYS A 350 12.14 -9.69 21.18
N MET A 351 11.64 -9.45 22.39
CA MET A 351 12.45 -8.97 23.50
C MET A 351 13.51 -10.01 23.92
N GLU A 352 13.18 -11.30 23.93
CA GLU A 352 14.13 -12.39 24.22
C GLU A 352 15.21 -12.52 23.14
N ILE A 353 14.86 -12.32 21.87
CA ILE A 353 15.82 -12.27 20.76
C ILE A 353 16.75 -11.06 20.89
N GLN A 354 16.22 -9.89 21.27
CA GLN A 354 17.04 -8.69 21.53
C GLN A 354 17.92 -8.85 22.76
N ALA A 355 17.46 -9.59 23.77
CA ALA A 355 18.25 -10.01 24.93
C ALA A 355 19.23 -11.15 24.60
N LYS A 356 19.23 -11.65 23.37
CA LYS A 356 20.13 -12.68 22.83
C LYS A 356 20.03 -14.03 23.58
N SER A 357 18.87 -14.31 24.18
CA SER A 357 18.57 -15.60 24.81
C SER A 357 18.00 -16.62 23.82
N LEU A 358 17.42 -16.17 22.71
CA LEU A 358 16.84 -17.00 21.64
C LEU A 358 17.30 -16.52 20.27
N THR A 359 17.38 -17.44 19.30
CA THR A 359 17.84 -17.19 17.92
C THR A 359 16.77 -17.48 16.85
N SER A 360 15.55 -17.85 17.24
CA SER A 360 14.46 -18.21 16.33
C SER A 360 13.65 -17.00 15.85
N TYR A 361 14.18 -16.29 14.85
CA TYR A 361 13.51 -15.14 14.23
C TYR A 361 12.20 -15.51 13.51
N ASP A 362 12.11 -16.72 12.97
CA ASP A 362 10.97 -17.17 12.16
C ASP A 362 9.67 -17.22 12.97
N VAL A 363 9.71 -17.84 14.15
CA VAL A 363 8.55 -17.96 15.04
C VAL A 363 8.03 -16.57 15.44
N CYS A 364 8.94 -15.69 15.85
CA CYS A 364 8.61 -14.30 16.19
C CYS A 364 7.98 -13.55 15.00
N SER A 365 8.54 -13.73 13.80
CA SER A 365 8.03 -13.10 12.58
C SER A 365 6.61 -13.56 12.21
N ILE A 366 6.29 -14.84 12.40
CA ILE A 366 4.95 -15.39 12.15
C ILE A 366 3.94 -14.80 13.14
N PHE A 367 4.26 -14.74 14.44
CA PHE A 367 3.38 -14.17 15.46
C PHE A 367 3.13 -12.67 15.25
N LEU A 368 4.18 -11.87 15.04
CA LEU A 368 4.05 -10.43 14.79
C LEU A 368 3.40 -10.13 13.43
N GLY A 369 3.70 -10.91 12.40
CA GLY A 369 3.09 -10.77 11.07
C GLY A 369 1.59 -11.10 11.09
N THR A 370 1.22 -12.25 11.67
CA THR A 370 -0.17 -12.71 11.75
C THR A 370 -1.02 -11.79 12.63
N SER A 371 -0.48 -11.33 13.77
CA SER A 371 -1.17 -10.35 14.62
C SER A 371 -1.43 -9.04 13.87
N THR A 372 -0.44 -8.53 13.14
CA THR A 372 -0.58 -7.32 12.33
C THR A 372 -1.64 -7.50 11.24
N LEU A 373 -1.63 -8.64 10.52
CA LEU A 373 -2.64 -8.98 9.52
C LEU A 373 -4.06 -8.94 10.12
N MET A 374 -4.28 -9.60 11.26
CA MET A 374 -5.58 -9.62 11.93
C MET A 374 -5.99 -8.24 12.43
N VAL A 375 -5.05 -7.42 12.91
CA VAL A 375 -5.31 -6.02 13.32
C VAL A 375 -5.78 -5.17 12.14
N TRP A 376 -5.14 -5.31 10.97
CA TRP A 376 -5.54 -4.60 9.75
C TRP A 376 -6.88 -5.09 9.20
N VAL A 377 -7.15 -6.40 9.22
CA VAL A 377 -8.48 -6.95 8.93
C VAL A 377 -9.52 -6.37 9.91
N GLY A 378 -9.16 -6.18 11.18
CA GLY A 378 -9.99 -5.52 12.19
C GLY A 378 -10.41 -4.09 11.85
N VAL A 379 -9.68 -3.39 10.96
CA VAL A 379 -10.06 -2.04 10.49
C VAL A 379 -11.35 -2.06 9.67
N ILE A 380 -11.62 -3.17 8.98
CA ILE A 380 -12.84 -3.36 8.16
C ILE A 380 -14.11 -3.14 8.99
N ARG A 381 -14.07 -3.52 10.28
CA ARG A 381 -15.16 -3.23 11.23
C ARG A 381 -15.53 -1.75 11.29
N TYR A 382 -14.54 -0.86 11.31
CA TYR A 382 -14.75 0.58 11.42
C TYR A 382 -15.23 1.18 10.09
N LEU A 383 -14.82 0.59 8.96
CA LEU A 383 -15.36 0.93 7.64
C LEU A 383 -16.84 0.55 7.51
N GLY A 384 -17.28 -0.49 8.22
CA GLY A 384 -18.69 -0.91 8.29
C GLY A 384 -19.65 0.14 8.86
N TYR A 385 -19.17 1.20 9.54
CA TYR A 385 -20.03 2.31 9.96
C TYR A 385 -20.48 3.19 8.80
N PHE A 386 -19.80 3.14 7.66
CA PHE A 386 -20.22 3.84 6.46
C PHE A 386 -21.17 2.96 5.65
N GLN A 387 -22.37 3.48 5.37
CA GLN A 387 -23.44 2.73 4.69
C GLN A 387 -23.01 2.11 3.35
N LYS A 388 -22.10 2.76 2.59
CA LYS A 388 -21.59 2.23 1.31
C LYS A 388 -20.69 1.00 1.47
N TYR A 389 -19.80 0.98 2.46
CA TYR A 389 -18.86 -0.13 2.68
C TYR A 389 -19.50 -1.30 3.43
N ASN A 390 -20.55 -1.03 4.23
CA ASN A 390 -21.30 -2.05 4.94
C ASN A 390 -21.91 -3.10 3.99
N VAL A 391 -22.33 -2.69 2.78
CA VAL A 391 -22.90 -3.59 1.75
C VAL A 391 -21.92 -4.69 1.37
N LEU A 392 -20.65 -4.33 1.14
CA LEU A 392 -19.64 -5.29 0.71
C LEU A 392 -19.33 -6.32 1.82
N ILE A 393 -19.23 -5.84 3.07
CA ILE A 393 -18.96 -6.69 4.24
C ILE A 393 -20.14 -7.65 4.48
N LEU A 394 -21.38 -7.13 4.39
CA LEU A 394 -22.60 -7.94 4.52
C LEU A 394 -22.72 -8.96 3.40
N THR A 395 -22.35 -8.58 2.18
CA THR A 395 -22.29 -9.49 1.02
C THR A 395 -21.32 -10.63 1.28
N MET A 396 -20.09 -10.34 1.75
CA MET A 396 -19.13 -11.40 2.09
C MET A 396 -19.65 -12.31 3.20
N LYS A 397 -20.26 -11.76 4.24
CA LYS A 397 -20.84 -12.56 5.34
C LYS A 397 -21.98 -13.47 4.85
N ALA A 398 -22.83 -12.98 3.95
CA ALA A 398 -23.93 -13.74 3.38
C ALA A 398 -23.46 -14.80 2.36
N ALA A 399 -22.42 -14.49 1.58
CA ALA A 399 -21.85 -15.39 0.59
C ALA A 399 -21.01 -16.52 1.22
N PHE A 400 -20.29 -16.24 2.30
CA PHE A 400 -19.33 -17.16 2.92
C PHE A 400 -19.86 -18.59 3.17
N PRO A 401 -21.02 -18.82 3.82
CA PRO A 401 -21.52 -20.18 4.03
C PRO A 401 -21.94 -20.89 2.72
N LYS A 402 -22.47 -20.15 1.73
CA LYS A 402 -22.81 -20.70 0.40
C LYS A 402 -21.52 -21.13 -0.32
N VAL A 403 -20.53 -20.24 -0.33
CA VAL A 403 -19.21 -20.47 -0.92
C VAL A 403 -18.50 -21.65 -0.27
N LEU A 404 -18.50 -21.76 1.07
CA LEU A 404 -17.83 -22.84 1.78
C LEU A 404 -18.41 -24.22 1.39
N ARG A 405 -19.74 -24.35 1.32
CA ARG A 405 -20.39 -25.59 0.88
C ARG A 405 -20.01 -25.95 -0.55
N PHE A 406 -19.99 -24.97 -1.44
CA PHE A 406 -19.58 -25.17 -2.82
C PHE A 406 -18.10 -25.57 -2.92
N CYS A 407 -17.21 -24.93 -2.14
CA CYS A 407 -15.80 -25.29 -2.04
C CYS A 407 -15.59 -26.73 -1.56
N CYS A 408 -16.40 -27.24 -0.64
CA CYS A 408 -16.32 -28.64 -0.24
C CYS A 408 -16.59 -29.59 -1.41
N CYS A 409 -17.63 -29.33 -2.22
CA CYS A 409 -17.95 -30.14 -3.39
C CYS A 409 -16.87 -30.03 -4.48
N ALA A 410 -16.45 -28.81 -4.82
CA ALA A 410 -15.39 -28.58 -5.81
C ALA A 410 -14.04 -29.14 -5.35
N GLY A 411 -13.75 -29.06 -4.04
CA GLY A 411 -12.54 -29.59 -3.42
C GLY A 411 -12.41 -31.11 -3.55
N MET A 412 -13.53 -31.86 -3.47
CA MET A 412 -13.50 -33.32 -3.70
C MET A 412 -13.09 -33.65 -5.13
N ILE A 413 -13.62 -32.92 -6.11
CA ILE A 413 -13.23 -33.08 -7.53
C ILE A 413 -11.76 -32.70 -7.70
N TYR A 414 -11.36 -31.59 -7.11
CA TYR A 414 -9.99 -31.09 -7.16
C TYR A 414 -8.99 -32.14 -6.65
N LEU A 415 -9.24 -32.73 -5.48
CA LEU A 415 -8.43 -33.81 -4.93
C LEU A 415 -8.36 -35.03 -5.85
N GLY A 416 -9.47 -35.39 -6.51
CA GLY A 416 -9.49 -36.46 -7.51
C GLY A 416 -8.51 -36.20 -8.67
N TYR A 417 -8.51 -34.96 -9.20
CA TYR A 417 -7.51 -34.54 -10.18
C TYR A 417 -6.10 -34.57 -9.57
N THR A 418 -5.87 -34.01 -8.39
CA THR A 418 -4.55 -34.00 -7.74
C THR A 418 -3.95 -35.41 -7.60
N PHE A 419 -4.71 -36.39 -7.09
CA PHE A 419 -4.21 -37.76 -6.97
C PHE A 419 -3.92 -38.40 -8.33
N CYS A 420 -4.80 -38.18 -9.31
CA CYS A 420 -4.63 -38.73 -10.65
C CYS A 420 -3.42 -38.10 -11.39
N GLY A 421 -3.26 -36.78 -11.32
CA GLY A 421 -2.14 -36.07 -11.90
C GLY A 421 -0.82 -36.49 -11.25
N TRP A 422 -0.79 -36.64 -9.93
CA TRP A 422 0.40 -37.06 -9.20
C TRP A 422 0.92 -38.43 -9.68
N ILE A 423 0.05 -39.45 -9.73
CA ILE A 423 0.49 -40.81 -10.06
C ILE A 423 0.78 -41.00 -11.56
N VAL A 424 -0.01 -40.38 -12.45
CA VAL A 424 0.13 -40.59 -13.89
C VAL A 424 1.16 -39.66 -14.53
N LEU A 425 1.19 -38.38 -14.12
CA LEU A 425 2.07 -37.37 -14.72
C LEU A 425 3.36 -37.16 -13.93
N GLY A 426 3.39 -37.49 -12.64
CA GLY A 426 4.56 -37.28 -11.77
C GLY A 426 5.87 -37.85 -12.31
N PRO A 427 5.94 -39.10 -12.82
CA PRO A 427 7.17 -39.65 -13.37
C PRO A 427 7.68 -38.95 -14.65
N TYR A 428 6.85 -38.13 -15.28
CA TYR A 428 7.11 -37.53 -16.58
C TYR A 428 7.13 -35.99 -16.55
N HIS A 429 6.79 -35.38 -15.42
CA HIS A 429 6.64 -33.93 -15.30
C HIS A 429 6.99 -33.44 -13.88
N GLU A 430 7.95 -32.52 -13.80
CA GLU A 430 8.51 -31.97 -12.53
C GLU A 430 7.46 -31.31 -11.62
N LYS A 431 6.56 -30.49 -12.19
CA LYS A 431 5.44 -29.88 -11.43
C LYS A 431 4.42 -30.89 -10.87
N PHE A 432 4.44 -32.14 -11.34
CA PHE A 432 3.60 -33.21 -10.82
C PHE A 432 4.35 -34.14 -9.85
N GLU A 433 5.58 -33.80 -9.46
CA GLU A 433 6.34 -34.53 -8.46
C GLU A 433 5.87 -34.18 -7.04
N GLY A 434 5.18 -35.13 -6.42
CA GLY A 434 4.66 -34.96 -5.07
C GLY A 434 3.33 -34.21 -5.01
N LEU A 435 2.54 -34.54 -4.00
CA LEU A 435 1.15 -34.08 -3.91
C LEU A 435 1.02 -32.55 -3.75
N SER A 436 1.94 -31.90 -3.03
CA SER A 436 1.91 -30.44 -2.82
C SER A 436 2.14 -29.68 -4.12
N ARG A 437 3.17 -30.05 -4.89
CA ARG A 437 3.49 -29.40 -6.17
C ARG A 437 2.36 -29.58 -7.18
N VAL A 438 1.73 -30.75 -7.20
CA VAL A 438 0.54 -30.99 -8.04
C VAL A 438 -0.60 -30.06 -7.62
N ALA A 439 -0.87 -29.93 -6.32
CA ALA A 439 -1.90 -29.02 -5.82
C ALA A 439 -1.56 -27.55 -6.10
N GLU A 440 -0.30 -27.14 -6.06
CA GLU A 440 0.12 -25.79 -6.45
C GLU A 440 -0.04 -25.56 -7.96
N CYS A 441 0.37 -26.52 -8.77
CA CYS A 441 0.26 -26.47 -10.23
C CYS A 441 -1.19 -26.45 -10.71
N LEU A 442 -2.07 -27.26 -10.11
CA LEU A 442 -3.49 -27.25 -10.46
C LEU A 442 -4.13 -25.92 -10.03
N PHE A 443 -3.74 -25.36 -8.88
CA PHE A 443 -4.25 -24.07 -8.42
C PHE A 443 -3.78 -22.91 -9.30
N SER A 444 -2.52 -22.92 -9.76
CA SER A 444 -2.02 -21.94 -10.72
C SER A 444 -2.76 -22.02 -12.05
N LEU A 445 -3.03 -23.24 -12.54
CA LEU A 445 -3.83 -23.48 -13.75
C LEU A 445 -5.26 -22.95 -13.65
N VAL A 446 -5.95 -23.12 -12.51
CA VAL A 446 -7.30 -22.55 -12.30
C VAL A 446 -7.30 -21.02 -12.43
N ASN A 447 -6.19 -20.37 -12.04
CA ASN A 447 -6.02 -18.93 -12.15
C ASN A 447 -5.44 -18.48 -13.50
N GLY A 448 -5.17 -19.42 -14.42
CA GLY A 448 -4.65 -19.15 -15.76
C GLY A 448 -3.15 -18.89 -15.83
N ASP A 449 -2.39 -19.27 -14.80
CA ASP A 449 -0.93 -19.13 -14.75
C ASP A 449 -0.24 -20.43 -15.23
N ASP A 450 0.94 -20.28 -15.84
CA ASP A 450 1.81 -21.41 -16.25
C ASP A 450 1.16 -22.50 -17.13
N MET A 451 0.12 -22.13 -17.88
CA MET A 451 -0.65 -23.06 -18.69
C MET A 451 0.14 -23.62 -19.88
N PHE A 452 0.86 -22.77 -20.61
CA PHE A 452 1.65 -23.26 -21.75
C PHE A 452 2.86 -24.08 -21.29
N THR A 453 3.52 -23.69 -20.20
CA THR A 453 4.73 -24.35 -19.70
C THR A 453 4.44 -25.78 -19.28
N THR A 454 3.33 -26.01 -18.56
CA THR A 454 2.84 -27.35 -18.21
C THR A 454 2.53 -28.21 -19.43
N PHE A 455 1.94 -27.64 -20.47
CA PHE A 455 1.69 -28.33 -21.73
C PHE A 455 2.96 -28.62 -22.55
N ALA A 456 3.99 -27.78 -22.45
CA ALA A 456 5.21 -27.88 -23.23
C ALA A 456 6.25 -28.85 -22.64
N GLN A 457 6.28 -28.99 -21.31
CA GLN A 457 7.25 -29.83 -20.61
C GLN A 457 6.99 -31.35 -20.77
N LEU A 458 5.76 -31.75 -21.09
CA LEU A 458 5.41 -33.14 -21.42
C LEU A 458 5.99 -33.55 -22.79
N LYS A 459 7.22 -34.05 -22.80
CA LYS A 459 7.88 -34.64 -23.99
C LYS A 459 7.29 -36.00 -24.36
N ASP A 460 7.25 -36.27 -25.67
CA ASP A 460 6.62 -37.42 -26.34
C ASP A 460 7.29 -38.80 -26.10
N LYS A 461 7.75 -39.12 -24.88
CA LYS A 461 8.34 -40.45 -24.62
C LYS A 461 7.31 -41.58 -24.65
N ASN A 462 6.07 -41.30 -24.23
CA ASN A 462 4.96 -42.25 -24.28
C ASN A 462 3.70 -41.56 -24.80
N THR A 463 3.25 -41.94 -26.00
CA THR A 463 2.09 -41.35 -26.67
C THR A 463 0.80 -41.49 -25.85
N LEU A 464 0.63 -42.58 -25.10
CA LEU A 464 -0.55 -42.78 -24.25
C LEU A 464 -0.57 -41.80 -23.08
N VAL A 465 0.57 -41.61 -22.41
CA VAL A 465 0.69 -40.65 -21.30
C VAL A 465 0.55 -39.22 -21.82
N TRP A 466 1.11 -38.92 -22.99
CA TRP A 466 0.94 -37.62 -23.64
C TRP A 466 -0.52 -37.34 -24.02
N LEU A 467 -1.22 -38.31 -24.60
CA LEU A 467 -2.64 -38.17 -24.93
C LEU A 467 -3.48 -37.99 -23.65
N PHE A 468 -3.19 -38.79 -22.63
CA PHE A 468 -3.82 -38.70 -21.32
C PHE A 468 -3.59 -37.32 -20.70
N SER A 469 -2.36 -36.79 -20.75
CA SER A 469 -2.04 -35.48 -20.17
C SER A 469 -2.80 -34.35 -20.84
N ARG A 470 -2.98 -34.40 -22.17
CA ARG A 470 -3.84 -33.44 -22.90
C ARG A 470 -5.28 -33.55 -22.45
N ALA A 471 -5.85 -34.76 -22.42
CA ALA A 471 -7.21 -34.97 -21.98
C ALA A 471 -7.42 -34.52 -20.53
N TYR A 472 -6.49 -34.85 -19.64
CA TYR A 472 -6.47 -34.47 -18.23
C TYR A 472 -6.42 -32.95 -18.05
N LEU A 473 -5.46 -32.26 -18.68
CA LEU A 473 -5.31 -30.81 -18.55
C LEU A 473 -6.47 -30.05 -19.20
N TYR A 474 -6.91 -30.43 -20.41
CA TYR A 474 -8.05 -29.78 -21.05
C TYR A 474 -9.36 -29.98 -20.27
N SER A 475 -9.60 -31.19 -19.75
CA SER A 475 -10.80 -31.45 -18.91
C SER A 475 -10.75 -30.67 -17.61
N PHE A 476 -9.59 -30.64 -16.92
CA PHE A 476 -9.41 -29.86 -15.70
C PHE A 476 -9.63 -28.37 -15.93
N ILE A 477 -8.92 -27.78 -16.90
CA ILE A 477 -8.97 -26.34 -17.20
C ILE A 477 -10.39 -25.94 -17.61
N SER A 478 -11.03 -26.69 -18.52
CA SER A 478 -12.38 -26.36 -18.97
C SER A 478 -13.41 -26.46 -17.84
N LEU A 479 -13.34 -27.50 -17.02
CA LEU A 479 -14.24 -27.69 -15.89
C LEU A 479 -14.05 -26.61 -14.81
N PHE A 480 -12.82 -26.39 -14.36
CA PHE A 480 -12.58 -25.50 -13.23
C PHE A 480 -12.68 -24.02 -13.60
N ILE A 481 -12.18 -23.61 -14.77
CA ILE A 481 -12.22 -22.20 -15.17
C ILE A 481 -13.62 -21.83 -15.65
N TYR A 482 -14.23 -22.60 -16.56
CA TYR A 482 -15.49 -22.16 -17.15
C TYR A 482 -16.71 -22.52 -16.31
N MET A 483 -16.71 -23.66 -15.61
CA MET A 483 -17.87 -24.07 -14.81
C MET A 483 -17.73 -23.69 -13.34
N VAL A 484 -16.68 -24.18 -12.66
CA VAL A 484 -16.56 -24.01 -11.19
C VAL A 484 -16.35 -22.55 -10.81
N LEU A 485 -15.39 -21.86 -11.43
CA LEU A 485 -15.12 -20.45 -11.14
C LEU A 485 -16.31 -19.55 -11.52
N SER A 486 -17.01 -19.83 -12.62
CA SER A 486 -18.20 -19.05 -13.00
C SER A 486 -19.34 -19.22 -12.01
N LEU A 487 -19.56 -20.43 -11.49
CA LEU A 487 -20.53 -20.66 -10.40
C LEU A 487 -20.11 -19.94 -9.12
N PHE A 488 -18.81 -19.93 -8.79
CA PHE A 488 -18.29 -19.20 -7.64
C PHE A 488 -18.60 -17.70 -7.72
N ILE A 489 -18.36 -17.10 -8.90
CA ILE A 489 -18.70 -15.70 -9.18
C ILE A 489 -20.21 -15.48 -9.06
N ALA A 490 -21.02 -16.36 -9.66
CA ALA A 490 -22.48 -16.26 -9.61
C ALA A 490 -23.02 -16.31 -8.18
N LEU A 491 -22.48 -17.16 -7.30
CA LEU A 491 -22.88 -17.24 -5.88
C LEU A 491 -22.59 -15.95 -5.11
N ILE A 492 -21.45 -15.30 -5.39
CA ILE A 492 -21.10 -14.02 -4.76
C ILE A 492 -21.98 -12.90 -5.32
N THR A 493 -22.24 -12.90 -6.63
CA THR A 493 -23.11 -11.91 -7.28
C THR A 493 -24.56 -12.01 -6.78
N ASP A 494 -25.10 -13.22 -6.63
CA ASP A 494 -26.43 -13.47 -6.04
C ASP A 494 -26.53 -12.91 -4.61
N ALA A 495 -25.52 -13.16 -3.79
CA ALA A 495 -25.45 -12.60 -2.44
C ALA A 495 -25.38 -11.06 -2.47
N TYR A 496 -24.63 -10.48 -3.40
CA TYR A 496 -24.52 -9.03 -3.57
C TYR A 496 -25.86 -8.41 -3.95
N GLU A 497 -26.56 -8.98 -4.93
CA GLU A 497 -27.88 -8.52 -5.37
C GLU A 497 -28.92 -8.62 -4.25
N THR A 498 -28.92 -9.72 -3.50
CA THR A 498 -29.81 -9.91 -2.34
C THR A 498 -29.61 -8.81 -1.29
N ILE A 499 -28.36 -8.52 -0.91
CA ILE A 499 -28.04 -7.48 0.08
C ILE A 499 -28.35 -6.08 -0.45
N LYS A 500 -28.10 -5.83 -1.74
CA LYS A 500 -28.44 -4.57 -2.41
C LYS A 500 -29.95 -4.32 -2.38
N ASN A 501 -30.77 -5.34 -2.62
CA ASN A 501 -32.22 -5.24 -2.54
C ASN A 501 -32.68 -4.97 -1.10
N TYR A 502 -32.11 -5.66 -0.09
CA TYR A 502 -32.40 -5.36 1.32
C TYR A 502 -32.05 -3.94 1.75
N GLN A 503 -31.07 -3.29 1.12
CA GLN A 503 -30.78 -1.89 1.42
C GLN A 503 -31.83 -0.95 0.83
N ARG A 504 -32.43 -1.30 -0.31
CA ARG A 504 -33.49 -0.51 -0.97
C ARG A 504 -34.83 -0.68 -0.24
N ASP A 505 -35.19 -1.92 0.08
CA ASP A 505 -36.52 -2.30 0.56
C ASP A 505 -36.58 -2.41 2.10
N GLY A 506 -35.43 -2.30 2.76
CA GLY A 506 -35.27 -2.47 4.20
C GLY A 506 -34.86 -3.89 4.58
N PHE A 507 -34.03 -4.01 5.62
CA PHE A 507 -33.58 -5.31 6.07
C PHE A 507 -34.74 -6.13 6.65
N PRO A 508 -34.71 -7.45 6.41
CA PRO A 508 -35.61 -8.37 7.08
C PRO A 508 -35.57 -8.20 8.61
N LEU A 509 -36.70 -7.84 9.22
CA LEU A 509 -36.80 -7.60 10.66
C LEU A 509 -36.58 -8.90 11.45
N THR A 510 -35.60 -8.88 12.35
CA THR A 510 -35.42 -9.92 13.39
C THR A 510 -36.23 -9.57 14.65
N ASP A 511 -36.40 -10.51 15.56
CA ASP A 511 -37.21 -10.28 16.77
C ASP A 511 -36.58 -9.24 17.69
N LEU A 512 -35.24 -9.19 17.72
CA LEU A 512 -34.48 -8.09 18.33
C LEU A 512 -34.81 -6.74 17.69
N HIS A 513 -34.79 -6.64 16.36
CA HIS A 513 -35.08 -5.39 15.65
C HIS A 513 -36.54 -4.94 15.81
N LYS A 514 -37.49 -5.87 15.85
CA LYS A 514 -38.91 -5.60 16.17
C LYS A 514 -39.04 -5.02 17.59
N PHE A 515 -38.37 -5.63 18.56
CA PHE A 515 -38.32 -5.16 19.94
C PHE A 515 -37.72 -3.74 20.06
N LEU A 516 -36.67 -3.44 19.30
CA LEU A 516 -36.02 -2.12 19.29
C LEU A 516 -36.85 -1.02 18.59
N ARG A 517 -37.75 -1.37 17.66
CA ARG A 517 -38.64 -0.42 16.95
C ARG A 517 -39.96 -0.13 17.69
N ALA A 518 -40.19 -0.74 18.85
CA ALA A 518 -41.42 -0.60 19.64
C ALA A 518 -42.71 -1.02 18.88
N GLN A 519 -42.61 -1.99 17.96
CA GLN A 519 -43.77 -2.65 17.37
C GLN A 519 -44.23 -3.77 18.31
N LYS A 520 -45.46 -3.68 18.84
CA LYS A 520 -46.03 -4.65 19.81
C LYS A 520 -46.56 -5.94 19.16
N ASP A 521 -46.64 -6.00 17.84
CA ASP A 521 -47.27 -7.11 17.12
C ASP A 521 -46.31 -8.29 16.97
N PHE A 522 -46.19 -9.09 18.03
CA PHE A 522 -45.72 -10.47 17.91
C PHE A 522 -46.93 -11.35 17.64
N PRO A 523 -47.09 -11.95 16.45
CA PRO A 523 -48.24 -12.81 16.19
C PRO A 523 -48.20 -14.01 17.15
N VAL A 524 -49.24 -14.12 17.97
CA VAL A 524 -49.55 -15.31 18.76
C VAL A 524 -49.93 -16.40 17.77
N ALA A 525 -49.26 -17.54 17.84
CA ALA A 525 -49.68 -18.69 17.06
C ALA A 525 -50.95 -19.23 17.75
N GLU A 526 -52.12 -18.98 17.16
CA GLU A 526 -53.33 -19.69 17.54
C GLU A 526 -53.22 -21.13 17.04
N GLU A 527 -53.31 -22.08 17.98
CA GLU A 527 -53.59 -23.47 17.68
C GLU A 527 -54.95 -23.55 16.98
N SER A 528 -54.95 -23.84 15.68
CA SER A 528 -56.12 -24.34 14.99
C SER A 528 -55.80 -25.71 14.41
N SER A 529 -56.49 -26.69 14.98
CA SER A 529 -56.66 -28.04 14.49
C SER A 529 -57.20 -28.04 13.06
N GLN A 530 -56.49 -28.65 12.11
CA GLN A 530 -56.97 -29.81 11.32
C GLN A 530 -56.13 -30.05 10.05
N THR A 531 -55.77 -31.33 9.92
CA THR A 531 -55.50 -32.15 8.72
C THR A 531 -54.26 -31.91 7.87
N GLU A 532 -53.55 -33.03 7.73
CA GLU A 532 -52.29 -33.32 7.05
C GLU A 532 -52.36 -33.06 5.54
N ASP A 533 -51.28 -32.50 4.99
CA ASP A 533 -50.67 -33.08 3.78
C ASP A 533 -49.19 -32.69 3.66
N HIS A 534 -48.37 -33.70 3.39
CA HIS A 534 -46.91 -33.69 3.47
C HIS A 534 -46.24 -32.92 2.32
N VAL A 535 -45.50 -31.85 2.64
CA VAL A 535 -44.29 -31.47 1.89
C VAL A 535 -43.15 -31.16 2.86
N ARG A 536 -42.17 -32.08 2.90
CA ARG A 536 -41.00 -32.08 3.77
C ARG A 536 -40.01 -30.99 3.32
N SER A 537 -40.13 -29.79 3.90
CA SER A 537 -39.13 -28.72 3.80
C SER A 537 -38.45 -28.50 5.16
N SER A 538 -37.13 -28.58 5.13
CA SER A 538 -36.11 -28.29 6.15
C SER A 538 -36.53 -27.59 7.46
N VAL A 539 -36.11 -28.21 8.57
CA VAL A 539 -36.32 -27.91 10.01
C VAL A 539 -35.69 -26.59 10.52
N PHE A 540 -35.36 -25.62 9.67
CA PHE A 540 -34.66 -24.38 10.08
C PHE A 540 -35.27 -23.10 9.50
N CYS A 541 -36.58 -22.87 9.69
CA CYS A 541 -37.15 -21.57 9.33
C CYS A 541 -38.39 -21.19 10.16
N CYS A 542 -38.19 -20.46 11.26
CA CYS A 542 -39.23 -19.69 11.92
C CYS A 542 -39.18 -18.25 11.42
N CYS A 543 -39.90 -17.90 10.35
CA CYS A 543 -40.53 -16.58 10.10
C CYS A 543 -41.01 -16.45 8.64
N GLN A 544 -42.31 -16.58 8.40
CA GLN A 544 -42.97 -16.00 7.21
C GLN A 544 -43.04 -14.47 7.37
N ARG A 545 -42.80 -13.71 6.29
CA ARG A 545 -42.86 -12.23 6.27
C ARG A 545 -43.88 -11.71 5.26
N PRO A 546 -44.75 -10.77 5.62
CA PRO A 546 -45.44 -9.88 4.68
C PRO A 546 -44.64 -8.58 4.44
N PRO A 547 -44.88 -7.86 3.32
CA PRO A 547 -44.11 -6.65 2.98
C PRO A 547 -44.63 -5.39 3.72
N PRO A 548 -43.78 -4.43 4.09
CA PRO A 548 -44.22 -3.18 4.72
C PRO A 548 -44.55 -2.09 3.69
N LYS A 549 -45.55 -1.27 3.99
CA LYS A 549 -45.92 -0.06 3.25
C LYS A 549 -44.98 1.10 3.59
N MET A 550 -44.59 1.86 2.57
CA MET A 550 -43.77 3.09 2.65
C MET A 550 -44.57 4.30 3.16
N ALA A 551 -43.88 5.21 3.83
CA ALA A 551 -44.28 6.60 4.03
C ALA A 551 -43.19 7.52 3.43
N GLU A 552 -43.57 8.35 2.45
CA GLU A 552 -42.72 9.34 1.79
C GLU A 552 -42.72 10.68 2.54
N GLN A 553 -41.56 11.32 2.65
CA GLN A 553 -41.43 12.76 2.94
C GLN A 553 -40.84 13.47 1.71
N ASN A 554 -41.59 14.44 1.18
CA ASN A 554 -41.25 15.25 0.00
C ASN A 554 -40.10 16.23 0.28
N HIS A 555 -38.98 16.10 -0.45
CA HIS A 555 -37.99 17.16 -0.63
C HIS A 555 -38.11 17.73 -2.06
N SER A 556 -38.60 18.96 -2.21
CA SER A 556 -38.68 19.64 -3.51
C SER A 556 -37.35 20.34 -3.85
N CYS A 557 -36.68 19.93 -4.93
CA CYS A 557 -35.45 20.57 -5.44
C CYS A 557 -35.77 21.63 -6.50
N HIS A 558 -35.12 22.80 -6.45
CA HIS A 558 -35.46 23.96 -7.29
C HIS A 558 -34.55 24.15 -8.53
N SER A 559 -34.34 23.10 -9.33
CA SER A 559 -33.41 23.13 -10.47
C SER A 559 -33.87 23.98 -11.67
N ASP A 560 -35.18 24.17 -11.83
CA ASP A 560 -35.78 24.88 -12.98
C ASP A 560 -35.92 26.39 -12.76
N LYS A 561 -35.49 26.90 -11.59
CA LYS A 561 -35.55 28.33 -11.28
C LYS A 561 -34.34 29.09 -11.87
N PRO A 562 -34.53 30.30 -12.41
CA PRO A 562 -33.43 31.13 -12.89
C PRO A 562 -32.58 31.63 -11.72
N MET A 563 -31.32 32.01 -11.99
CA MET A 563 -30.38 32.43 -10.97
C MET A 563 -30.89 33.61 -10.10
N GLY A 564 -31.74 34.48 -10.66
CA GLY A 564 -32.38 35.58 -9.93
C GLY A 564 -33.20 35.16 -8.70
N PHE A 565 -33.75 33.94 -8.68
CA PHE A 565 -34.43 33.37 -7.50
C PHE A 565 -33.45 33.12 -6.35
N PHE A 566 -32.31 32.49 -6.66
CA PHE A 566 -31.26 32.19 -5.68
C PHE A 566 -30.59 33.45 -5.13
N TYR A 567 -30.32 34.45 -5.98
CA TYR A 567 -29.80 35.75 -5.54
C TYR A 567 -30.72 36.46 -4.53
N ASN A 568 -32.04 36.37 -4.72
CA ASN A 568 -33.00 37.01 -3.82
C ASN A 568 -33.07 36.28 -2.47
N ASN A 569 -33.08 34.94 -2.49
CA ASN A 569 -33.17 34.14 -1.28
C ASN A 569 -31.89 34.18 -0.43
N SER A 570 -30.71 34.26 -1.05
CA SER A 570 -29.44 34.35 -0.31
C SER A 570 -29.13 35.76 0.22
N GLY A 571 -29.94 36.76 -0.13
CA GLY A 571 -29.67 38.17 0.21
C GLY A 571 -28.44 38.75 -0.49
N ALA A 572 -28.08 38.21 -1.66
CA ALA A 572 -26.92 38.65 -2.42
C ALA A 572 -27.27 39.91 -3.24
N GLU A 573 -26.76 41.07 -2.83
CA GLU A 573 -26.87 42.32 -3.60
C GLU A 573 -25.92 42.33 -4.80
N ASP A 574 -26.49 42.22 -6.01
CA ASP A 574 -25.75 42.28 -7.28
C ASP A 574 -26.22 43.45 -8.16
N LYS A 575 -26.51 44.61 -7.54
CA LYS A 575 -26.88 45.84 -8.26
C LYS A 575 -25.61 46.57 -8.71
N TRP A 576 -25.53 46.81 -10.01
CA TRP A 576 -24.42 47.55 -10.63
C TRP A 576 -24.92 48.89 -11.16
N ASP A 577 -24.17 49.95 -10.87
CA ASP A 577 -24.35 51.21 -11.60
C ASP A 577 -23.86 51.01 -13.04
N LYS A 578 -24.57 51.57 -14.03
CA LYS A 578 -24.29 51.36 -15.46
C LYS A 578 -22.87 51.80 -15.81
N THR A 579 -22.43 52.92 -15.26
CA THR A 579 -21.09 53.48 -15.43
C THR A 579 -20.00 52.57 -14.83
N GLN A 580 -20.24 52.03 -13.63
CA GLN A 580 -19.31 51.10 -12.97
C GLN A 580 -19.23 49.74 -13.69
N LEU A 581 -20.35 49.22 -14.20
CA LEU A 581 -20.41 47.96 -14.92
C LEU A 581 -19.61 48.05 -16.23
N ILE A 582 -19.83 49.11 -17.03
CA ILE A 582 -19.12 49.33 -18.28
C ILE A 582 -17.62 49.47 -18.02
N LEU A 583 -17.22 50.23 -16.99
CA LEU A 583 -15.82 50.38 -16.61
C LEU A 583 -15.18 49.04 -16.26
N VAL A 584 -15.82 48.22 -15.42
CA VAL A 584 -15.29 46.91 -15.02
C VAL A 584 -15.24 45.93 -16.19
N GLN A 585 -16.22 45.95 -17.09
CA GLN A 585 -16.22 45.10 -18.29
C GLN A 585 -15.11 45.48 -19.27
N VAL A 586 -14.89 46.78 -19.53
CA VAL A 586 -13.84 47.27 -20.44
C VAL A 586 -12.45 46.99 -19.85
N VAL A 587 -12.21 47.39 -18.60
CA VAL A 587 -10.92 47.16 -17.92
C VAL A 587 -10.67 45.67 -17.72
N GLY A 588 -11.68 44.90 -17.31
CA GLY A 588 -11.61 43.45 -17.15
C GLY A 588 -11.30 42.73 -18.46
N SER A 589 -11.93 43.13 -19.57
CA SER A 589 -11.67 42.54 -20.90
C SER A 589 -10.26 42.85 -21.41
N LEU A 590 -9.73 44.04 -21.14
CA LEU A 590 -8.34 44.40 -21.44
C LEU A 590 -7.36 43.48 -20.69
N PHE A 591 -7.56 43.27 -19.38
CA PHE A 591 -6.74 42.36 -18.59
C PHE A 591 -6.88 40.91 -19.05
N CYS A 592 -8.08 40.44 -19.41
CA CYS A 592 -8.28 39.10 -19.94
C CYS A 592 -7.54 38.88 -21.27
N CYS A 593 -7.61 39.86 -22.18
CA CYS A 593 -6.86 39.83 -23.43
C CYS A 593 -5.34 39.74 -23.17
N PHE A 594 -4.84 40.55 -22.24
CA PHE A 594 -3.43 40.47 -21.83
C PHE A 594 -3.07 39.10 -21.25
N ILE A 595 -3.88 38.53 -20.34
CA ILE A 595 -3.66 37.20 -19.74
C ILE A 595 -3.57 36.12 -20.82
N LEU A 596 -4.51 36.12 -21.77
CA LEU A 596 -4.54 35.13 -22.85
C LEU A 596 -3.32 35.24 -23.76
N VAL A 597 -2.98 36.45 -24.22
CA VAL A 597 -1.84 36.68 -25.12
C VAL A 597 -0.51 36.38 -24.42
N SER A 598 -0.32 36.87 -23.20
CA SER A 598 0.94 36.72 -22.47
C SER A 598 1.21 35.28 -22.06
N ASN A 599 0.20 34.52 -21.58
CA ASN A 599 0.37 33.12 -21.24
C ASN A 599 0.48 32.22 -22.47
N ALA A 600 -0.23 32.52 -23.57
CA ALA A 600 -0.03 31.82 -24.84
C ALA A 600 1.41 32.00 -25.37
N MET A 601 1.99 33.20 -25.21
CA MET A 601 3.38 33.46 -25.59
C MET A 601 4.39 32.66 -24.73
N VAL A 602 4.12 32.48 -23.44
CA VAL A 602 4.92 31.61 -22.55
C VAL A 602 4.90 30.15 -23.05
N ILE A 603 3.71 29.62 -23.37
CA ILE A 603 3.55 28.25 -23.88
C ILE A 603 4.28 28.09 -25.22
N ALA A 604 4.10 29.04 -26.14
CA ALA A 604 4.76 29.04 -27.45
C ALA A 604 6.30 29.09 -27.32
N ALA A 605 6.84 29.84 -26.37
CA ALA A 605 8.28 29.91 -26.13
C ALA A 605 8.87 28.57 -25.67
N VAL A 606 8.17 27.85 -24.78
CA VAL A 606 8.62 26.53 -24.31
C VAL A 606 8.57 25.48 -25.41
N ILE A 607 7.57 25.52 -26.29
CA ILE A 607 7.40 24.58 -27.41
C ILE A 607 8.45 24.84 -28.51
N THR A 608 8.76 26.10 -28.80
CA THR A 608 9.62 26.47 -29.92
C THR A 608 11.11 26.38 -29.58
N ASN A 609 11.50 26.66 -28.34
CA ASN A 609 12.89 26.68 -27.94
C ASN A 609 13.33 25.37 -27.28
N LYS A 610 14.14 24.57 -27.99
CA LYS A 610 14.69 23.30 -27.49
C LYS A 610 15.47 23.44 -26.18
N ARG A 611 16.01 24.62 -25.85
CA ARG A 611 16.69 24.88 -24.57
C ARG A 611 15.75 24.81 -23.37
N PHE A 612 14.44 24.96 -23.58
CA PHE A 612 13.42 24.86 -22.54
C PHE A 612 12.83 23.45 -22.41
N HIS A 613 13.36 22.41 -23.07
CA HIS A 613 12.88 21.04 -22.94
C HIS A 613 13.36 20.32 -21.67
N TYR A 614 13.27 20.99 -20.51
CA TYR A 614 13.58 20.44 -19.19
C TYR A 614 12.34 20.37 -18.29
N PRO A 615 12.27 19.43 -17.32
CA PRO A 615 11.12 19.23 -16.42
C PRO A 615 10.54 20.52 -15.81
N PHE A 616 11.40 21.43 -15.37
CA PHE A 616 10.99 22.69 -14.76
C PHE A 616 10.19 23.58 -15.73
N TYR A 617 10.63 23.70 -16.98
CA TYR A 617 9.96 24.54 -17.99
C TYR A 617 8.66 23.90 -18.48
N TYR A 618 8.52 22.57 -18.45
CA TYR A 618 7.22 21.92 -18.69
C TYR A 618 6.21 22.22 -17.58
N LEU A 619 6.64 22.22 -16.31
CA LEU A 619 5.77 22.62 -15.19
C LEU A 619 5.41 24.11 -15.26
N LEU A 620 6.36 24.96 -15.67
CA LEU A 620 6.13 26.38 -15.91
C LEU A 620 5.12 26.61 -17.04
N SER A 621 5.24 25.88 -18.15
CA SER A 621 4.29 25.92 -19.25
C SER A 621 2.90 25.42 -18.84
N ASN A 622 2.82 24.44 -17.93
CA ASN A 622 1.55 23.95 -17.40
C ASN A 622 0.87 24.98 -16.47
N LEU A 623 1.65 25.76 -15.73
CA LEU A 623 1.15 26.90 -14.96
C LEU A 623 0.62 28.02 -15.88
N ALA A 624 1.31 28.32 -16.98
CA ALA A 624 0.80 29.24 -17.99
C ALA A 624 -0.49 28.71 -18.66
N ALA A 625 -0.63 27.39 -18.83
CA ALA A 625 -1.85 26.78 -19.36
C ALA A 625 -3.05 26.90 -18.38
N SER A 626 -2.83 26.79 -17.07
CA SER A 626 -3.89 27.01 -16.08
C SER A 626 -4.31 28.49 -16.00
N ASP A 627 -3.37 29.42 -16.12
CA ASP A 627 -3.69 30.86 -16.18
C ASP A 627 -4.33 31.27 -17.51
N PHE A 628 -4.01 30.60 -18.61
CA PHE A 628 -4.71 30.75 -19.88
C PHE A 628 -6.18 30.31 -19.76
N LEU A 629 -6.44 29.18 -19.08
CA LEU A 629 -7.80 28.75 -18.75
C LEU A 629 -8.50 29.75 -17.81
N ALA A 630 -7.79 30.32 -16.84
CA ALA A 630 -8.32 31.38 -15.99
C ALA A 630 -8.71 32.61 -16.83
N GLY A 631 -7.92 32.97 -17.84
CA GLY A 631 -8.26 34.01 -18.82
C GLY A 631 -9.58 33.74 -19.53
N ILE A 632 -9.79 32.51 -20.04
CA ILE A 632 -11.07 32.11 -20.66
C ILE A 632 -12.23 32.21 -19.66
N ALA A 633 -12.01 31.74 -18.43
CA ALA A 633 -13.00 31.80 -17.35
C ALA A 633 -13.37 33.24 -16.98
N TYR A 634 -12.39 34.15 -16.91
CA TYR A 634 -12.61 35.57 -16.64
C TYR A 634 -13.33 36.27 -17.77
N VAL A 635 -13.03 35.96 -19.05
CA VAL A 635 -13.81 36.48 -20.19
C VAL A 635 -15.28 36.08 -20.03
N TYR A 636 -15.55 34.80 -19.80
CA TYR A 636 -16.90 34.29 -19.62
C TYR A 636 -17.60 34.92 -18.40
N LEU A 637 -16.86 35.19 -17.32
CA LEU A 637 -17.35 35.91 -16.16
C LEU A 637 -17.72 37.37 -16.49
N MET A 638 -16.86 38.13 -17.17
CA MET A 638 -17.06 39.56 -17.45
C MET A 638 -18.28 39.80 -18.33
N PHE A 639 -18.49 38.99 -19.37
CA PHE A 639 -19.65 39.08 -20.24
C PHE A 639 -20.97 38.66 -19.56
N ASN A 640 -20.89 37.82 -18.53
CA ASN A 640 -22.05 37.35 -17.77
C ASN A 640 -22.22 38.05 -16.41
N THR A 641 -21.58 39.21 -16.19
CA THR A 641 -21.69 40.01 -14.95
C THR A 641 -22.82 41.06 -15.08
N GLY A 642 -23.41 41.48 -13.96
CA GLY A 642 -24.49 42.46 -13.93
C GLY A 642 -25.88 41.84 -14.13
N GLU A 643 -26.78 42.52 -14.83
CA GLU A 643 -28.17 42.06 -15.01
C GLU A 643 -28.28 40.71 -15.72
N VAL A 644 -27.32 40.40 -16.60
CA VAL A 644 -27.22 39.12 -17.30
C VAL A 644 -27.04 37.95 -16.32
N SER A 645 -26.30 38.16 -15.22
CA SER A 645 -26.04 37.14 -14.19
C SER A 645 -27.32 36.60 -13.55
N ARG A 646 -28.38 37.41 -13.47
CA ARG A 646 -29.69 37.01 -12.90
C ARG A 646 -30.53 36.18 -13.86
N LYS A 647 -30.27 36.26 -15.17
CA LYS A 647 -30.99 35.53 -16.23
C LYS A 647 -30.36 34.17 -16.54
N LEU A 648 -29.15 33.91 -16.05
CA LEU A 648 -28.46 32.63 -16.24
C LEU A 648 -29.27 31.45 -15.66
N THR A 649 -29.17 30.31 -16.33
CA THR A 649 -29.61 29.02 -15.81
C THR A 649 -28.64 28.50 -14.74
N VAL A 650 -29.11 27.57 -13.90
CA VAL A 650 -28.27 26.91 -12.89
C VAL A 650 -27.04 26.24 -13.51
N LYS A 651 -27.20 25.62 -14.69
CA LYS A 651 -26.10 24.96 -15.42
C LYS A 651 -25.05 25.95 -15.91
N GLU A 652 -25.47 27.07 -16.51
CA GLU A 652 -24.54 28.11 -16.99
C GLU A 652 -23.78 28.76 -15.83
N TYR A 653 -24.44 28.95 -14.67
CA TYR A 653 -23.75 29.43 -13.48
C TYR A 653 -22.71 28.44 -12.97
N PHE A 654 -23.02 27.13 -12.92
CA PHE A 654 -22.04 26.11 -12.55
C PHE A 654 -20.86 26.05 -13.51
N ILE A 655 -21.08 26.21 -14.81
CA ILE A 655 -19.98 26.30 -15.78
C ILE A 655 -19.15 27.55 -15.51
N ARG A 656 -19.79 28.71 -15.29
CA ARG A 656 -19.10 29.98 -15.01
C ARG A 656 -18.21 29.89 -13.77
N GLN A 657 -18.77 29.42 -12.66
CA GLN A 657 -18.06 29.35 -11.38
C GLN A 657 -17.08 28.16 -11.36
N GLY A 658 -17.45 27.03 -11.96
CA GLY A 658 -16.61 25.84 -12.05
C GLY A 658 -15.34 26.09 -12.86
N LEU A 659 -15.39 26.84 -13.98
CA LEU A 659 -14.19 27.20 -14.73
C LEU A 659 -13.19 28.03 -13.90
N LEU A 660 -13.70 28.93 -13.05
CA LEU A 660 -12.86 29.70 -12.12
C LEU A 660 -12.24 28.78 -11.06
N ASP A 661 -13.02 27.90 -10.46
CA ASP A 661 -12.57 26.97 -9.42
C ASP A 661 -11.56 25.93 -9.94
N VAL A 662 -11.76 25.42 -11.16
CA VAL A 662 -10.82 24.52 -11.86
C VAL A 662 -9.52 25.24 -12.15
N SER A 663 -9.57 26.46 -12.70
CA SER A 663 -8.37 27.24 -13.04
C SER A 663 -7.53 27.55 -11.79
N LEU A 664 -8.18 27.94 -10.69
CA LEU A 664 -7.54 28.18 -9.41
C LEU A 664 -6.88 26.91 -8.84
N SER A 665 -7.61 25.79 -8.83
CA SER A 665 -7.10 24.51 -8.34
C SER A 665 -5.91 23.99 -9.16
N ALA A 666 -5.95 24.22 -10.48
CA ALA A 666 -4.87 23.84 -11.38
C ALA A 666 -3.62 24.69 -11.12
N SER A 667 -3.74 26.01 -11.02
CA SER A 667 -2.61 26.89 -10.71
C SER A 667 -2.02 26.59 -9.31
N LEU A 668 -2.85 26.30 -8.32
CA LEU A 668 -2.42 25.91 -6.96
C LEU A 668 -1.67 24.58 -6.93
N SER A 669 -2.24 23.55 -7.54
CA SER A 669 -1.64 22.22 -7.58
C SER A 669 -0.33 22.24 -8.38
N ASN A 670 -0.26 23.03 -9.46
CA ASN A 670 0.98 23.28 -10.20
C ASN A 670 2.06 23.93 -9.34
N LEU A 671 1.73 24.95 -8.55
CA LEU A 671 2.67 25.60 -7.65
C LEU A 671 3.17 24.65 -6.55
N LEU A 672 2.32 23.77 -6.03
CA LEU A 672 2.71 22.75 -5.07
C LEU A 672 3.68 21.72 -5.68
N VAL A 673 3.41 21.26 -6.91
CA VAL A 673 4.32 20.35 -7.63
C VAL A 673 5.66 21.02 -7.90
N ILE A 674 5.67 22.30 -8.31
CA ILE A 674 6.90 23.09 -8.47
C ILE A 674 7.63 23.21 -7.12
N ALA A 675 6.93 23.44 -6.01
CA ALA A 675 7.53 23.52 -4.68
C ALA A 675 8.21 22.20 -4.25
N LEU A 676 7.55 21.07 -4.51
CA LEU A 676 8.08 19.74 -4.20
C LEU A 676 9.28 19.39 -5.09
N GLU A 677 9.21 19.69 -6.39
CA GLU A 677 10.35 19.53 -7.31
C GLU A 677 11.56 20.32 -6.81
N ARG A 678 11.35 21.60 -6.48
CA ARG A 678 12.42 22.47 -5.97
C ARG A 678 12.98 22.00 -4.65
N TYR A 679 12.13 21.51 -3.74
CA TYR A 679 12.58 20.90 -2.49
C TYR A 679 13.52 19.71 -2.74
N ILE A 680 13.11 18.76 -3.58
CA ILE A 680 13.88 17.54 -3.87
C ILE A 680 15.20 17.88 -4.56
N SER A 681 15.18 18.76 -5.57
CA SER A 681 16.38 19.13 -6.34
C SER A 681 17.40 19.88 -5.47
N VAL A 682 16.95 20.77 -4.57
CA VAL A 682 17.83 21.54 -3.67
C VAL A 682 18.40 20.67 -2.54
N MET A 683 17.59 19.81 -1.92
CA MET A 683 18.06 18.93 -0.83
C MET A 683 19.10 17.91 -1.32
N ASN A 684 19.00 17.49 -2.59
CA ASN A 684 19.90 16.53 -3.21
C ASN A 684 21.10 17.18 -3.93
N PHE A 685 21.29 18.50 -3.86
CA PHE A 685 22.36 19.25 -4.56
C PHE A 685 22.45 19.00 -6.09
N LYS A 686 21.33 18.71 -6.75
CA LYS A 686 21.29 18.50 -8.19
C LYS A 686 20.84 19.79 -8.90
N VAL A 687 21.68 20.31 -9.80
CA VAL A 687 21.38 21.53 -10.59
C VAL A 687 20.27 21.27 -11.61
N HIS A 688 20.14 20.02 -12.07
CA HIS A 688 19.09 19.57 -12.96
C HIS A 688 18.27 18.45 -12.30
N SER A 689 16.95 18.55 -12.44
CA SER A 689 16.00 17.60 -11.86
C SER A 689 16.17 16.22 -12.49
N ASN A 690 16.20 15.15 -11.67
CA ASN A 690 16.19 13.76 -12.15
C ASN A 690 14.77 13.28 -12.55
N LEU A 691 13.80 14.20 -12.70
CA LEU A 691 12.46 13.85 -13.15
C LEU A 691 12.50 13.47 -14.63
N THR A 692 12.15 12.21 -14.92
CA THR A 692 11.99 11.73 -16.29
C THR A 692 10.78 12.40 -16.94
N LYS A 693 10.82 12.57 -18.26
CA LYS A 693 9.70 13.15 -19.03
C LYS A 693 8.37 12.44 -18.71
N ARG A 694 8.38 11.10 -18.64
CA ARG A 694 7.21 10.27 -18.27
C ARG A 694 6.62 10.64 -16.91
N ARG A 695 7.45 10.86 -15.89
CA ARG A 695 6.99 11.24 -14.55
C ARG A 695 6.41 12.65 -14.53
N VAL A 696 6.99 13.60 -15.26
CA VAL A 696 6.46 14.97 -15.38
C VAL A 696 5.11 14.99 -16.07
N THR A 697 4.95 14.23 -17.16
CA THR A 697 3.67 14.11 -17.87
C THR A 697 2.58 13.50 -16.96
N LEU A 698 2.90 12.46 -16.18
CA LEU A 698 1.96 11.88 -15.21
C LEU A 698 1.54 12.88 -14.13
N LEU A 699 2.47 13.69 -13.61
CA LEU A 699 2.16 14.74 -12.63
C LEU A 699 1.23 15.80 -13.21
N ILE A 700 1.45 16.21 -14.47
CA ILE A 700 0.57 17.17 -15.17
C ILE A 700 -0.84 16.60 -15.32
N VAL A 701 -0.97 15.34 -15.77
CA VAL A 701 -2.29 14.67 -15.89
C VAL A 701 -3.00 14.60 -14.54
N LEU A 702 -2.27 14.27 -13.47
CA LEU A 702 -2.83 14.21 -12.11
C LEU A 702 -3.31 15.59 -11.63
N VAL A 703 -2.53 16.65 -11.88
CA VAL A 703 -2.92 18.03 -11.53
C VAL A 703 -4.25 18.41 -12.19
N TRP A 704 -4.40 18.13 -13.48
CA TRP A 704 -5.63 18.44 -14.22
C TRP A 704 -6.80 17.59 -13.75
N ALA A 705 -6.60 16.29 -13.52
CA ALA A 705 -7.63 15.39 -13.01
C ALA A 705 -8.18 15.85 -11.64
N VAL A 706 -7.29 16.17 -10.70
CA VAL A 706 -7.68 16.68 -9.37
C VAL A 706 -8.42 18.01 -9.49
N SER A 707 -7.94 18.92 -10.33
CA SER A 707 -8.53 20.26 -10.49
C SER A 707 -9.92 20.22 -11.13
N ILE A 708 -10.11 19.41 -12.17
CA ILE A 708 -11.40 19.20 -12.83
C ILE A 708 -12.39 18.55 -11.88
N PHE A 709 -11.95 17.50 -11.16
CA PHE A 709 -12.79 16.83 -10.16
C PHE A 709 -13.26 17.83 -9.10
N MET A 710 -12.32 18.56 -8.51
CA MET A 710 -12.58 19.55 -7.47
C MET A 710 -13.56 20.65 -7.92
N GLY A 711 -13.42 21.18 -9.14
CA GLY A 711 -14.38 22.15 -9.69
C GLY A 711 -15.74 21.57 -10.11
N ALA A 712 -15.86 20.25 -10.31
CA ALA A 712 -17.11 19.56 -10.66
C ALA A 712 -17.92 19.09 -9.43
N VAL A 713 -17.32 19.01 -8.24
CA VAL A 713 -17.99 18.54 -7.01
C VAL A 713 -19.33 19.26 -6.72
N PRO A 714 -19.46 20.59 -6.87
CA PRO A 714 -20.74 21.28 -6.67
C PRO A 714 -21.83 20.89 -7.68
N SER A 715 -21.45 20.63 -8.93
CA SER A 715 -22.40 20.20 -9.96
C SER A 715 -22.83 18.74 -9.81
N LEU A 716 -22.00 17.92 -9.15
CA LEU A 716 -22.29 16.51 -8.82
C LEU A 716 -23.12 16.31 -7.54
N GLY A 717 -23.61 17.38 -6.92
CA GLY A 717 -24.61 17.31 -5.84
C GLY A 717 -24.23 17.98 -4.52
N TRP A 718 -23.00 18.49 -4.36
CA TRP A 718 -22.62 19.23 -3.14
C TRP A 718 -22.99 20.73 -3.26
N ASN A 719 -24.27 21.00 -3.47
CA ASN A 719 -24.86 22.33 -3.66
C ASN A 719 -26.07 22.53 -2.74
N CYS A 720 -26.65 23.74 -2.73
CA CYS A 720 -27.78 24.08 -1.85
C CYS A 720 -29.14 24.10 -2.57
N ILE A 721 -29.25 23.54 -3.78
CA ILE A 721 -30.46 23.64 -4.64
C ILE A 721 -31.70 23.01 -3.99
N CYS A 722 -31.49 21.96 -3.19
CA CYS A 722 -32.54 21.25 -2.47
C CYS A 722 -32.68 21.70 -0.99
N ASN A 723 -31.81 22.60 -0.52
CA ASN A 723 -31.85 23.14 0.84
C ASN A 723 -31.40 24.61 0.87
N LEU A 724 -32.35 25.52 0.69
CA LEU A 724 -32.08 26.95 0.54
C LEU A 724 -31.47 27.62 1.78
N SER A 725 -31.63 27.04 2.98
CA SER A 725 -31.05 27.57 4.22
C SER A 725 -29.52 27.53 4.22
N ASP A 726 -28.95 26.59 3.46
CA ASP A 726 -27.51 26.31 3.45
C ASP A 726 -26.77 27.08 2.35
N CYS A 727 -27.47 27.94 1.61
CA CYS A 727 -26.88 28.73 0.52
C CYS A 727 -26.00 29.87 1.03
N SER A 728 -24.88 30.07 0.33
CA SER A 728 -23.90 31.14 0.57
C SER A 728 -24.39 32.51 0.06
N GLN A 729 -23.90 33.60 0.66
CA GLN A 729 -24.19 34.95 0.17
C GLN A 729 -23.29 35.34 -1.01
N LEU A 730 -22.03 34.89 -1.03
CA LEU A 730 -21.09 35.18 -2.13
C LEU A 730 -21.37 34.32 -3.39
N ALA A 731 -21.81 33.08 -3.20
CA ALA A 731 -22.12 32.11 -4.26
C ALA A 731 -23.51 31.46 -4.02
N PRO A 732 -24.61 32.06 -4.53
CA PRO A 732 -25.98 31.73 -4.10
C PRO A 732 -26.52 30.32 -4.39
N ILE A 733 -25.80 29.48 -5.14
CA ILE A 733 -26.17 28.06 -5.35
C ILE A 733 -25.20 27.07 -4.68
N PHE A 734 -24.10 27.58 -4.12
CA PHE A 734 -23.08 26.76 -3.47
C PHE A 734 -23.48 26.58 -2.00
N SER A 735 -23.31 25.36 -1.49
CA SER A 735 -23.49 25.08 -0.06
C SER A 735 -22.35 25.73 0.72
N ARG A 736 -22.69 26.34 1.86
CA ARG A 736 -21.70 26.86 2.83
C ARG A 736 -20.70 25.80 3.27
N SER A 737 -21.14 24.55 3.41
CA SER A 737 -20.29 23.41 3.77
C SER A 737 -19.23 23.08 2.71
N TYR A 738 -19.57 23.23 1.43
CA TYR A 738 -18.61 23.07 0.35
C TYR A 738 -17.60 24.22 0.34
N LEU A 739 -18.08 25.47 0.50
CA LEU A 739 -17.18 26.63 0.52
C LEU A 739 -16.20 26.61 1.70
N THR A 740 -16.62 26.16 2.89
CA THR A 740 -15.71 25.99 4.04
C THR A 740 -14.67 24.91 3.77
N PHE A 741 -15.08 23.75 3.24
CA PHE A 741 -14.16 22.68 2.86
C PHE A 741 -13.16 23.14 1.81
N TRP A 742 -13.65 23.77 0.73
CA TRP A 742 -12.85 24.29 -0.36
C TRP A 742 -11.82 25.32 0.11
N SER A 743 -12.28 26.35 0.81
CA SER A 743 -11.41 27.43 1.29
C SER A 743 -10.38 26.94 2.32
N ALA A 744 -10.79 26.10 3.27
CA ALA A 744 -9.89 25.52 4.26
C ALA A 744 -8.83 24.61 3.63
N SER A 745 -9.23 23.74 2.69
CA SER A 745 -8.31 22.87 1.95
C SER A 745 -7.25 23.69 1.21
N ASN A 746 -7.66 24.72 0.48
CA ASN A 746 -6.73 25.58 -0.26
C ASN A 746 -5.82 26.41 0.67
N LEU A 747 -6.31 26.85 1.83
CA LEU A 747 -5.49 27.53 2.85
C LEU A 747 -4.43 26.59 3.46
N VAL A 748 -4.77 25.32 3.69
CA VAL A 748 -3.81 24.30 4.15
C VAL A 748 -2.72 24.08 3.11
N VAL A 749 -3.08 23.99 1.83
CA VAL A 749 -2.10 23.87 0.73
C VAL A 749 -1.16 25.08 0.72
N PHE A 750 -1.65 26.30 0.98
CA PHE A 750 -0.78 27.48 1.13
C PHE A 750 0.18 27.37 2.31
N LEU A 751 -0.29 26.94 3.48
CA LEU A 751 0.56 26.76 4.66
C LEU A 751 1.67 25.73 4.41
N VAL A 752 1.34 24.62 3.75
CA VAL A 752 2.32 23.59 3.36
C VAL A 752 3.36 24.16 2.39
N MET A 753 2.93 24.90 1.36
CA MET A 753 3.86 25.54 0.43
C MET A 753 4.80 26.51 1.15
N VAL A 754 4.27 27.40 2.00
CA VAL A 754 5.08 28.33 2.79
C VAL A 754 6.07 27.58 3.68
N ALA A 755 5.66 26.50 4.36
CA ALA A 755 6.54 25.70 5.20
C ALA A 755 7.70 25.06 4.41
N ILE A 756 7.42 24.52 3.22
CA ILE A 756 8.45 23.95 2.32
C ILE A 756 9.47 25.04 1.95
N TYR A 757 9.03 26.21 1.50
CA TYR A 757 9.95 27.28 1.09
C TYR A 757 10.69 27.91 2.25
N MET A 758 10.09 28.02 3.43
CA MET A 758 10.78 28.44 4.66
C MET A 758 11.88 27.45 5.04
N ARG A 759 11.63 26.14 4.89
CA ARG A 759 12.63 25.09 5.10
C ARG A 759 13.76 25.16 4.07
N ILE A 760 13.45 25.39 2.80
CA ILE A 760 14.45 25.59 1.73
C ILE A 760 15.31 26.84 2.03
N TYR A 761 14.67 27.96 2.35
CA TYR A 761 15.36 29.22 2.64
C TYR A 761 16.27 29.12 3.86
N THR A 762 15.79 28.54 4.96
CA THR A 762 16.59 28.33 6.18
C THR A 762 17.75 27.37 5.94
N TYR A 763 17.53 26.29 5.18
CA TYR A 763 18.58 25.34 4.79
C TYR A 763 19.68 26.02 3.97
N VAL A 764 19.31 26.74 2.91
CA VAL A 764 20.26 27.45 2.04
C VAL A 764 21.00 28.54 2.80
N LYS A 765 20.31 29.34 3.63
CA LYS A 765 20.94 30.39 4.45
C LYS A 765 21.98 29.81 5.42
N ARG A 766 21.66 28.71 6.11
CA ARG A 766 22.59 28.02 7.03
C ARG A 766 23.81 27.44 6.29
N LYS A 767 23.59 26.75 5.17
CA LYS A 767 24.69 26.17 4.35
C LYS A 767 25.57 27.25 3.71
N THR A 768 24.99 28.38 3.29
CA THR A 768 25.75 29.50 2.72
C THR A 768 26.55 30.25 3.79
N SER A 769 26.02 30.45 5.01
CA SER A 769 26.78 31.13 6.08
C SER A 769 27.97 30.33 6.61
N VAL A 770 27.88 28.99 6.61
CA VAL A 770 28.96 28.10 7.07
C VAL A 770 30.10 27.98 6.04
N LEU A 771 29.83 28.23 4.75
CA LEU A 771 30.81 28.05 3.66
C LEU A 771 31.55 29.34 3.26
N MET A 772 31.39 30.44 4.02
CA MET A 772 31.89 31.77 3.66
C MET A 772 33.33 32.15 4.08
N PRO A 773 34.09 31.45 4.96
CA PRO A 773 35.43 31.95 5.28
C PRO A 773 36.56 31.62 4.29
N HIS A 774 36.47 30.60 3.41
CA HIS A 774 37.69 30.06 2.74
C HIS A 774 37.62 29.67 1.24
N THR A 775 36.79 30.26 0.38
CA THR A 775 36.93 29.97 -1.08
C THR A 775 36.54 31.13 -1.98
N SER A 776 37.53 31.93 -2.39
CA SER A 776 37.37 33.11 -3.28
C SER A 776 37.21 32.77 -4.78
N GLY A 777 37.35 31.50 -5.21
CA GLY A 777 37.42 31.16 -6.64
C GLY A 777 36.12 30.78 -7.36
N SER A 778 34.97 30.58 -6.67
CA SER A 778 33.74 30.06 -7.32
C SER A 778 32.47 30.81 -6.88
N ILE A 779 32.51 32.14 -6.96
CA ILE A 779 31.40 33.01 -6.55
C ILE A 779 30.26 33.01 -7.59
N ASN A 780 30.58 32.86 -8.89
CA ASN A 780 29.58 32.90 -9.95
C ASN A 780 28.71 31.63 -10.04
N ARG A 781 29.27 30.44 -9.81
CA ARG A 781 28.52 29.16 -9.90
C ARG A 781 27.58 28.92 -8.70
N LYS A 782 27.83 29.59 -7.57
CA LYS A 782 27.00 29.54 -6.35
C LYS A 782 25.88 30.59 -6.32
N ARG A 783 25.98 31.67 -7.10
CA ARG A 783 24.96 32.75 -7.16
C ARG A 783 23.71 32.37 -7.98
N THR A 784 23.86 31.54 -9.01
CA THR A 784 22.77 31.08 -9.89
C THR A 784 21.62 30.36 -9.15
N PRO A 785 21.86 29.36 -8.27
CA PRO A 785 20.77 28.72 -7.54
C PRO A 785 20.06 29.65 -6.55
N ILE A 786 20.78 30.60 -5.92
CA ILE A 786 20.18 31.59 -5.00
C ILE A 786 19.31 32.60 -5.76
N LYS A 787 19.74 33.06 -6.95
CA LYS A 787 18.92 33.93 -7.83
C LYS A 787 17.64 33.23 -8.29
N LEU A 788 17.72 31.95 -8.67
CA LEU A 788 16.57 31.14 -9.09
C LEU A 788 15.58 30.91 -7.93
N ILE A 789 16.06 30.65 -6.71
CA ILE A 789 15.21 30.51 -5.51
C ILE A 789 14.48 31.82 -5.20
N LYS A 790 15.16 32.98 -5.30
CA LYS A 790 14.51 34.28 -5.10
C LYS A 790 13.39 34.54 -6.12
N THR A 791 13.58 34.14 -7.38
CA THR A 791 12.54 34.26 -8.42
C THR A 791 11.32 33.42 -8.06
N VAL A 792 11.49 32.16 -7.68
CA VAL A 792 10.37 31.27 -7.32
C VAL A 792 9.65 31.73 -6.05
N MET A 793 10.37 32.26 -5.06
CA MET A 793 9.77 32.85 -3.84
C MET A 793 8.93 34.09 -4.14
N VAL A 794 9.30 34.89 -5.14
CA VAL A 794 8.51 36.07 -5.54
C VAL A 794 7.22 35.66 -6.27
N VAL A 795 7.28 34.69 -7.19
CA VAL A 795 6.09 34.14 -7.87
C VAL A 795 5.11 33.58 -6.85
N LEU A 796 5.60 32.76 -5.92
CA LEU A 796 4.77 32.16 -4.88
C LEU A 796 4.21 33.21 -3.90
N GLY A 797 5.03 34.18 -3.48
CA GLY A 797 4.62 35.25 -2.57
C GLY A 797 3.53 36.13 -3.16
N ALA A 798 3.65 36.49 -4.45
CA ALA A 798 2.60 37.21 -5.17
C ALA A 798 1.30 36.39 -5.20
N PHE A 799 1.37 35.10 -5.48
CA PHE A 799 0.21 34.22 -5.50
C PHE A 799 -0.51 34.13 -4.14
N VAL A 800 0.25 33.94 -3.05
CA VAL A 800 -0.31 33.87 -1.69
C VAL A 800 -0.97 35.20 -1.31
N ILE A 801 -0.34 36.34 -1.61
CA ILE A 801 -0.90 37.66 -1.30
C ILE A 801 -2.17 37.93 -2.10
N CYS A 802 -2.21 37.53 -3.38
CA CYS A 802 -3.35 37.75 -4.26
C CYS A 802 -4.57 36.84 -3.95
N TRP A 803 -4.38 35.67 -3.35
CA TRP A 803 -5.48 34.72 -3.12
C TRP A 803 -5.90 34.53 -1.67
N THR A 804 -5.00 34.75 -0.70
CA THR A 804 -5.31 34.58 0.73
C THR A 804 -6.51 35.44 1.19
N PRO A 805 -6.61 36.74 0.82
CA PRO A 805 -7.77 37.54 1.19
C PRO A 805 -9.09 36.96 0.64
N GLY A 806 -9.07 36.39 -0.56
CA GLY A 806 -10.23 35.78 -1.21
C GLY A 806 -10.69 34.50 -0.51
N LEU A 807 -9.75 33.61 -0.20
CA LEU A 807 -10.06 32.37 0.53
C LEU A 807 -10.54 32.63 1.95
N VAL A 808 -9.98 33.63 2.64
CA VAL A 808 -10.42 34.00 3.99
C VAL A 808 -11.84 34.56 3.96
N VAL A 809 -12.19 35.40 2.99
CA VAL A 809 -13.56 35.93 2.87
C VAL A 809 -14.57 34.83 2.49
N LEU A 810 -14.20 33.89 1.61
CA LEU A 810 -15.03 32.72 1.30
C LEU A 810 -15.22 31.80 2.52
N LEU A 811 -14.19 31.64 3.35
CA LEU A 811 -14.27 30.90 4.60
C LEU A 811 -15.21 31.57 5.61
N LEU A 812 -15.10 32.90 5.76
CA LEU A 812 -15.97 33.68 6.67
C LEU A 812 -17.45 33.64 6.24
N ASP A 813 -17.73 33.63 4.94
CA ASP A 813 -19.08 33.45 4.40
C ASP A 813 -19.59 32.01 4.63
N GLY A 814 -18.75 31.01 4.37
CA GLY A 814 -19.05 29.62 4.68
C GLY A 814 -19.35 29.38 6.17
N LEU A 815 -18.69 30.10 7.07
CA LEU A 815 -18.91 30.06 8.52
C LEU A 815 -20.11 30.88 9.02
N ASN A 816 -20.87 31.52 8.11
CA ASN A 816 -22.04 32.34 8.45
C ASN A 816 -21.73 33.57 9.33
N CYS A 817 -20.59 34.25 9.10
CA CYS A 817 -20.26 35.46 9.85
C CYS A 817 -21.12 36.67 9.43
N LYS A 818 -22.19 36.96 10.20
CA LYS A 818 -23.09 38.10 9.92
C LYS A 818 -22.47 39.48 10.17
N SER A 819 -21.47 39.59 11.04
CA SER A 819 -20.79 40.85 11.38
C SER A 819 -19.63 41.22 10.45
N CYS A 820 -19.21 40.32 9.56
CA CYS A 820 -17.99 40.46 8.76
C CYS A 820 -18.17 41.30 7.47
N ASN A 821 -19.38 41.78 7.13
CA ASN A 821 -19.67 42.59 5.93
C ASN A 821 -18.98 42.08 4.63
N VAL A 822 -19.00 40.76 4.42
CA VAL A 822 -18.24 40.05 3.37
C VAL A 822 -18.59 40.52 1.94
N MET A 823 -19.78 41.10 1.74
CA MET A 823 -20.28 41.53 0.44
C MET A 823 -19.55 42.76 -0.15
N LYS A 824 -19.06 43.67 0.71
CA LYS A 824 -18.29 44.86 0.25
C LYS A 824 -16.95 44.46 -0.37
N SER A 825 -16.39 43.33 0.02
CA SER A 825 -15.05 42.89 -0.39
C SER A 825 -15.05 42.13 -1.73
N LYS A 826 -16.19 41.58 -2.17
CA LYS A 826 -16.32 40.73 -3.38
C LYS A 826 -15.64 41.33 -4.63
N ARG A 827 -15.77 42.64 -4.85
CA ARG A 827 -15.22 43.35 -6.03
C ARG A 827 -13.69 43.44 -5.99
N TRP A 828 -13.13 43.74 -4.83
CA TRP A 828 -11.68 43.83 -4.61
C TRP A 828 -11.00 42.47 -4.69
N LEU A 829 -11.68 41.41 -4.23
CA LEU A 829 -11.20 40.03 -4.33
C LEU A 829 -11.07 39.56 -5.78
N LEU A 830 -12.05 39.92 -6.62
CA LEU A 830 -12.05 39.57 -8.02
C LEU A 830 -10.91 40.27 -8.79
N LEU A 831 -10.65 41.54 -8.46
CA LEU A 831 -9.52 42.28 -9.01
C LEU A 831 -8.18 41.66 -8.60
N LEU A 832 -8.01 41.25 -7.33
CA LEU A 832 -6.81 40.59 -6.84
C LEU A 832 -6.54 39.26 -7.55
N ALA A 833 -7.61 38.48 -7.82
CA ALA A 833 -7.55 37.20 -8.53
C ALA A 833 -7.14 37.36 -10.01
N VAL A 834 -7.63 38.41 -10.69
CA VAL A 834 -7.24 38.73 -12.07
C VAL A 834 -5.78 39.17 -12.14
N LEU A 835 -5.33 40.03 -11.22
CA LEU A 835 -3.95 40.51 -11.17
C LEU A 835 -2.93 39.37 -11.00
N ASN A 836 -3.28 38.32 -10.26
CA ASN A 836 -2.41 37.15 -10.11
C ASN A 836 -2.02 36.51 -11.46
N SER A 837 -2.98 36.38 -12.37
CA SER A 837 -2.76 35.74 -13.68
C SER A 837 -1.97 36.64 -14.64
N VAL A 838 -2.01 37.96 -14.42
CA VAL A 838 -1.21 38.98 -15.13
C VAL A 838 0.25 38.96 -14.66
N MET A 839 0.47 38.76 -13.36
CA MET A 839 1.80 38.82 -12.75
C MET A 839 2.72 37.69 -13.20
N ASN A 840 2.20 36.49 -13.48
CA ASN A 840 3.02 35.31 -13.78
C ASN A 840 3.93 35.51 -15.01
N PRO A 841 3.42 35.86 -16.22
CA PRO A 841 4.28 36.17 -17.38
C PRO A 841 5.23 37.36 -17.16
N CYS A 842 4.80 38.39 -16.44
CA CYS A 842 5.63 39.55 -16.10
C CYS A 842 6.85 39.13 -15.25
N ILE A 843 6.65 38.24 -14.28
CA ILE A 843 7.74 37.74 -13.43
C ILE A 843 8.70 36.87 -14.23
N TYR A 844 8.21 36.02 -15.13
CA TYR A 844 9.07 35.16 -15.96
C TYR A 844 9.93 35.98 -16.92
N SER A 845 9.31 36.96 -17.60
CA SER A 845 10.01 37.83 -18.55
C SER A 845 11.08 38.72 -17.90
N TYR A 846 10.84 39.18 -16.66
CA TYR A 846 11.81 40.01 -15.93
C TYR A 846 12.97 39.19 -15.32
N LYS A 847 12.76 37.91 -15.02
CA LYS A 847 13.70 37.10 -14.24
C LYS A 847 14.55 36.13 -15.05
N ASP A 848 14.11 35.74 -16.23
CA ASP A 848 14.83 34.82 -17.13
C ASP A 848 15.18 35.55 -18.44
N GLU A 849 16.45 35.94 -18.58
CA GLU A 849 16.97 36.64 -19.76
C GLU A 849 16.85 35.79 -21.04
N GLU A 850 16.92 34.46 -20.95
CA GLU A 850 16.74 33.55 -22.08
C GLU A 850 15.27 33.50 -22.52
N MET A 851 14.34 33.55 -21.55
CA MET A 851 12.91 33.62 -21.84
C MET A 851 12.54 34.95 -22.50
N TRP A 852 13.08 36.08 -22.00
CA TRP A 852 12.86 37.40 -22.58
C TRP A 852 13.41 37.54 -24.00
N THR A 853 14.60 37.01 -24.25
CA THR A 853 15.18 36.99 -25.62
C THR A 853 14.36 36.12 -26.57
N THR A 854 13.84 34.98 -26.09
CA THR A 854 12.92 34.13 -26.87
C THR A 854 11.61 34.86 -27.20
N PHE A 855 11.03 35.61 -26.25
CA PHE A 855 9.84 36.44 -26.49
C PHE A 855 10.08 37.52 -27.56
N LYS A 856 11.21 38.23 -27.48
CA LYS A 856 11.59 39.20 -28.52
C LYS A 856 11.72 38.56 -29.90
N ASN A 857 12.26 37.34 -29.97
CA ASN A 857 12.42 36.62 -31.23
C ASN A 857 11.06 36.15 -31.78
N LEU A 858 10.15 35.68 -30.93
CA LEU A 858 8.78 35.31 -31.34
C LEU A 858 7.99 36.54 -31.84
N LEU A 859 8.08 37.68 -31.15
CA LEU A 859 7.47 38.94 -31.56
C LEU A 859 8.05 39.47 -32.90
N ARG A 860 9.36 39.32 -33.12
CA ARG A 860 10.02 39.68 -34.40
C ARG A 860 9.64 38.74 -35.55
N CYS A 861 9.37 37.47 -35.27
CA CYS A 861 8.92 36.51 -36.30
C CYS A 861 7.46 36.74 -36.73
N ILE A 862 6.62 37.32 -35.87
CA ILE A 862 5.25 37.73 -36.22
C ILE A 862 5.25 38.99 -37.12
N GLY A 863 6.25 39.86 -36.99
CA GLY A 863 6.41 41.06 -37.83
C GLY A 863 7.05 40.81 -39.21
N ASN A 864 7.87 39.76 -39.36
CA ASN A 864 8.54 39.42 -40.61
C ASN A 864 8.04 38.08 -41.17
N GLY A 865 6.75 38.02 -41.48
CA GLY A 865 6.14 36.95 -42.26
C GLY A 865 6.51 36.98 -43.74
N THR A 866 7.79 37.11 -44.11
CA THR A 866 8.31 36.81 -45.47
C THR A 866 9.84 36.94 -45.50
N ARG A 867 10.58 35.93 -45.02
CA ARG A 867 11.81 35.46 -45.70
C ARG A 867 12.32 34.18 -45.05
N ARG A 868 12.00 33.08 -45.70
CA ARG A 868 12.79 31.86 -45.66
C ARG A 868 14.22 32.23 -46.07
N GLN A 869 15.20 32.10 -45.17
CA GLN A 869 16.60 32.04 -45.61
C GLN A 869 17.42 31.05 -44.82
N ARG A 870 17.98 30.15 -45.63
CA ARG A 870 18.97 29.12 -45.40
C ARG A 870 20.36 29.81 -45.49
N SER A 871 21.32 29.37 -44.68
CA SER A 871 22.77 29.74 -44.70
C SER A 871 23.09 31.13 -44.11
N THR A 872 24.14 31.35 -43.32
CA THR A 872 25.55 30.99 -43.55
C THR A 872 26.39 30.91 -42.25
N LYS A 873 27.48 30.13 -42.33
CA LYS A 873 28.63 30.07 -41.43
C LYS A 873 29.36 31.43 -41.28
N ALA A 874 30.18 31.48 -40.22
CA ALA A 874 31.41 32.29 -40.02
C ALA A 874 31.29 33.55 -39.14
N ASN A 875 31.87 33.47 -37.94
CA ASN A 875 32.95 34.36 -37.51
C ASN A 875 33.45 34.01 -36.10
N ALA A 876 34.63 33.38 -36.01
CA ALA A 876 35.56 33.56 -34.89
C ALA A 876 36.93 32.92 -35.21
N ARG A 877 37.93 33.75 -35.50
CA ARG A 877 39.40 33.55 -35.37
C ARG A 877 40.08 34.93 -35.56
N PRO A 878 41.37 35.15 -35.19
CA PRO A 878 42.16 34.66 -34.04
C PRO A 878 43.16 35.72 -33.47
N LEU A 879 43.83 35.43 -32.32
CA LEU A 879 45.23 35.76 -31.87
C LEU A 879 45.29 35.81 -30.32
N SER A 880 46.31 35.40 -29.54
CA SER A 880 47.53 34.58 -29.70
C SER A 880 48.23 34.36 -28.34
N SER A 881 48.98 33.24 -28.23
CA SER A 881 50.19 32.93 -27.40
C SER A 881 50.11 33.00 -25.86
N ALA A 882 50.65 32.06 -25.07
CA ALA A 882 51.86 31.24 -25.25
C ALA A 882 51.83 29.91 -24.43
N GLN A 883 52.60 28.91 -24.93
CA GLN A 883 53.44 27.88 -24.26
C GLN A 883 52.91 27.13 -23.00
N ASP A 884 52.99 25.80 -22.83
CA ASP A 884 54.05 24.86 -23.24
C ASP A 884 53.61 23.38 -23.28
N THR A 885 54.23 22.69 -24.25
CA THR A 885 54.69 21.28 -24.39
C THR A 885 53.95 20.05 -23.81
N GLY A 886 53.85 19.01 -24.66
CA GLY A 886 53.99 17.60 -24.25
C GLY A 886 53.12 16.55 -24.95
N ASN A 887 53.51 16.12 -26.17
CA ASN A 887 53.40 14.79 -26.82
C ASN A 887 52.20 13.84 -26.51
N SER A 888 51.59 13.07 -27.44
CA SER A 888 51.77 12.80 -28.87
C SER A 888 50.60 11.89 -29.32
N GLN A 889 50.20 12.10 -30.57
CA GLN A 889 49.15 11.55 -31.46
C GLN A 889 48.38 10.21 -31.24
N PRO A 890 47.17 10.10 -31.89
CA PRO A 890 46.20 8.99 -31.91
C PRO A 890 46.40 8.09 -33.19
N PRO A 891 45.55 7.10 -33.58
CA PRO A 891 44.14 7.22 -34.05
C PRO A 891 43.29 5.98 -33.61
N SER A 892 42.03 5.69 -33.96
CA SER A 892 41.19 5.91 -35.16
C SER A 892 39.73 5.55 -34.82
N GLU A 893 38.78 6.29 -35.41
CA GLU A 893 37.37 5.91 -35.54
C GLU A 893 37.16 5.09 -36.83
N GLU A 894 36.41 3.99 -36.74
CA GLU A 894 35.65 3.31 -37.80
C GLU A 894 34.47 2.62 -37.08
N MET A 895 33.30 2.32 -37.64
CA MET A 895 32.46 2.86 -38.70
C MET A 895 31.07 2.27 -38.37
N LYS A 896 30.00 3.02 -38.66
CA LYS A 896 28.60 2.59 -38.50
C LYS A 896 28.22 1.41 -39.40
N SER A 897 27.27 0.62 -38.91
CA SER A 897 26.01 0.11 -39.52
C SER A 897 25.82 -1.38 -39.21
N GLU A 898 24.79 -1.75 -38.44
CA GLU A 898 23.39 -1.99 -38.81
C GLU A 898 23.15 -3.34 -39.53
N ASP A 899 22.51 -4.23 -38.78
CA ASP A 899 21.32 -5.01 -39.14
C ASP A 899 21.39 -6.55 -39.29
N GLN A 900 20.26 -7.09 -38.84
CA GLN A 900 19.72 -8.45 -38.66
C GLN A 900 20.21 -9.63 -39.52
N GLY A 901 20.11 -10.82 -38.91
CA GLY A 901 19.42 -11.95 -39.55
C GLY A 901 20.18 -13.27 -39.68
N ILE A 902 19.92 -14.19 -38.75
CA ILE A 902 19.49 -15.59 -38.97
C ILE A 902 20.06 -16.33 -40.21
N LEU A 903 20.80 -17.44 -40.01
CA LEU A 903 20.35 -18.83 -40.31
C LEU A 903 21.53 -19.85 -40.23
N LYS A 904 21.28 -20.95 -39.52
CA LYS A 904 21.80 -22.34 -39.68
C LYS A 904 23.29 -22.58 -39.96
N THR A 905 23.92 -23.29 -39.02
CA THR A 905 24.22 -24.73 -39.17
C THR A 905 24.21 -25.39 -37.80
#